data_AF-A0A378QUR4-F1
#
_entry.id   AF-A0A378QUR4-F1
#
_cell.length_a   1.000
_cell.length_b   1.000
_cell.length_c   1.000
_cell.angle_alpha   90.00
_cell.angle_beta   90.00
_cell.angle_gamma   90.00
#
_symmetry.space_group_name_H-M   'P 1'
#
loop_
_entity.id
_entity.type
_entity.pdbx_description
1 polymer ?
#
loop_
_entity_poly.entity_id
_entity_poly.type
_entity_poly.pdbx_seq_one_letter_code
_entity_poly.pdbx_strand_id
1 'polypeptide(L)'
;MTNNSTNAQVATLLHYLQEPPKGNAFYSFIAPISFDYEEQSIGQIADFLDDLSKKYDFDSLSTKKTFRLLSLTLTAYLGEYLARRTHEKITWFTYEEAQIAIEDRNQSYGTKVALKPVFENSLIAQIGEHVFCQPLLALKDHLSQKSHLSVFINSMVETIFKSQDVSIQLEPNYVAFLYLSRLKNKKLIDETFAFYGEIKQINFDYSFQSIINLDALLAGIKRKYQLNHKNYKEYVERHDFEMLLYLLNFYVGATFAKLYKSTLSWLNYEQIKDQLPPGLPRRIEYQFIANFNDVHHAIMMVINGILFDIETEYPSSLVAFYELIKLSAPAMVVQKRDDRNHSLIKKMPKPWQSAFKVVGTMLARALLSIYQGQPVVSSCFKYDATLKKSDFMDITDANPLVWLAGSLQTNPDNSPCMVGVCDVLVVTDMGKTDGLMVHAKLYHKPALDLKLFMPYRVKRQIGDFGFFPINFYEEELPEILKSQPHLVATISLAIYESLEAELNQAVPNLYQTAFVNENDFFANTAKEQPLVVLSDKVSLSLLPLYTPKEMAKKEEERSYINAFDIIKRLAPNQREYLQVIAPDWLLKDVLGTQLNYMPTLYKQGRIVWASVIWANHKIFEQGQDSCAGEIIFDPKGRTSLEELRAYGEALHSLKGVTPREPDQLVYARHLTQENSRVFGMPYPKSLGDVDLLVSSVWFYRRHLPNGMLSDTVFPIIISEHTKGRVMVLPSRLWEPKFYQAWLQRAKNKFGETYDLLPQIEEQERYSSYILGQGRETHIFPKYHEIFGD
;
A
#
# COMPACT_ATOMS: atom_id res chain seq x y z
N MET A 1 7.48 37.80 13.63
CA MET A 1 8.94 37.52 13.62
C MET A 1 9.27 36.79 12.32
N THR A 2 10.48 36.93 11.78
CA THR A 2 10.83 36.37 10.46
C THR A 2 11.16 34.88 10.55
N ASN A 3 10.35 34.03 9.94
CA ASN A 3 10.57 32.58 9.89
C ASN A 3 11.69 32.23 8.88
N ASN A 4 12.93 32.16 9.35
CA ASN A 4 14.03 31.57 8.58
C ASN A 4 13.96 30.04 8.63
N SER A 5 13.51 29.41 7.54
CA SER A 5 13.39 27.95 7.45
C SER A 5 14.75 27.24 7.58
N THR A 6 14.73 26.00 8.07
CA THR A 6 15.93 25.16 8.29
C THR A 6 16.81 25.08 7.04
N ASN A 7 16.21 24.92 5.86
CA ASN A 7 16.94 24.91 4.58
C ASN A 7 17.64 26.24 4.25
N ALA A 8 17.06 27.39 4.60
CA ALA A 8 17.71 28.70 4.41
C ALA A 8 18.89 28.91 5.36
N GLN A 9 18.81 28.35 6.58
CA GLN A 9 19.93 28.34 7.52
C GLN A 9 21.06 27.43 7.01
N VAL A 10 20.74 26.25 6.45
CA VAL A 10 21.74 25.35 5.85
C VAL A 10 22.39 25.94 4.60
N ALA A 11 21.63 26.57 3.71
CA ALA A 11 22.18 27.30 2.56
C ALA A 11 23.16 28.41 3.01
N THR A 12 22.86 29.08 4.13
CA THR A 12 23.75 30.06 4.76
C THR A 12 25.04 29.41 5.29
N LEU A 13 24.97 28.23 5.92
CA LEU A 13 26.14 27.48 6.37
C LEU A 13 27.03 27.01 5.20
N LEU A 14 26.43 26.58 4.08
CA LEU A 14 27.15 26.20 2.85
C LEU A 14 27.82 27.39 2.17
N HIS A 15 27.19 28.58 2.20
CA HIS A 15 27.80 29.80 1.68
C HIS A 15 29.02 30.25 2.49
N TYR A 16 28.94 30.23 3.82
CA TYR A 16 30.10 30.47 4.70
C TYR A 16 31.19 29.39 4.65
N LEU A 17 30.93 28.28 3.94
CA LEU A 17 31.91 27.23 3.65
C LEU A 17 32.81 27.61 2.47
N GLN A 18 32.27 28.38 1.50
CA GLN A 18 33.01 28.89 0.34
C GLN A 18 33.89 30.10 0.70
N GLU A 19 33.45 30.92 1.65
CA GLU A 19 34.26 32.01 2.25
C GLU A 19 34.42 31.83 3.77
N PRO A 20 35.27 30.88 4.23
CA PRO A 20 35.43 30.61 5.65
C PRO A 20 35.99 31.84 6.40
N PRO A 21 35.37 32.28 7.51
CA PRO A 21 35.77 33.52 8.18
C PRO A 21 37.15 33.37 8.84
N LYS A 22 38.08 34.26 8.48
CA LYS A 22 39.51 34.27 8.91
C LYS A 22 39.73 34.35 10.44
N GLY A 23 38.68 34.64 11.22
CA GLY A 23 38.69 34.64 12.68
C GLY A 23 38.31 33.31 13.35
N ASN A 24 38.03 32.24 12.59
CA ASN A 24 37.69 30.93 13.15
C ASN A 24 38.95 30.25 13.73
N ALA A 25 38.87 29.76 14.97
CA ALA A 25 39.95 29.03 15.65
C ALA A 25 40.43 27.75 14.93
N PHE A 26 39.63 27.22 13.99
CA PHE A 26 39.99 26.07 13.16
C PHE A 26 40.39 26.44 11.72
N TYR A 27 40.45 27.74 11.37
CA TYR A 27 40.67 28.21 9.99
C TYR A 27 41.92 27.62 9.34
N SER A 28 43.03 27.49 10.08
CA SER A 28 44.29 26.90 9.59
C SER A 28 44.19 25.43 9.16
N PHE A 29 43.17 24.70 9.64
CA PHE A 29 42.92 23.30 9.32
C PHE A 29 41.83 23.12 8.25
N ILE A 30 40.98 24.14 8.05
CA ILE A 30 39.88 24.14 7.06
C ILE A 30 40.36 24.68 5.71
N ALA A 31 41.23 25.69 5.72
CA ALA A 31 41.75 26.37 4.53
C ALA A 31 42.45 25.47 3.46
N PRO A 32 43.00 24.28 3.78
CA PRO A 32 43.52 23.36 2.75
C PRO A 32 42.46 22.56 1.98
N ILE A 33 41.20 22.55 2.42
CA ILE A 33 40.13 21.71 1.86
C ILE A 33 39.43 22.48 0.72
N SER A 34 39.23 21.84 -0.44
CA SER A 34 38.69 22.53 -1.63
C SER A 34 37.16 22.71 -1.63
N PHE A 35 36.41 21.82 -0.98
CA PHE A 35 34.95 21.84 -0.88
C PHE A 35 34.21 21.93 -2.23
N ASP A 36 34.79 21.30 -3.25
CA ASP A 36 34.33 21.23 -4.65
C ASP A 36 33.18 20.23 -4.90
N TYR A 37 32.86 19.38 -3.92
CA TYR A 37 31.98 18.21 -3.99
C TYR A 37 32.54 17.03 -4.80
N GLU A 38 33.86 16.98 -5.03
CA GLU A 38 34.56 15.80 -5.55
C GLU A 38 34.94 14.81 -4.42
N GLU A 39 35.24 13.57 -4.79
CA GLU A 39 35.64 12.51 -3.83
C GLU A 39 36.95 12.87 -3.09
N GLN A 40 37.80 13.70 -3.70
CA GLN A 40 39.01 14.25 -3.06
C GLN A 40 38.69 15.15 -1.85
N SER A 41 37.64 15.97 -1.91
CA SER A 41 37.20 16.78 -0.75
C SER A 41 36.77 15.90 0.42
N ILE A 42 36.16 14.74 0.17
CA ILE A 42 35.77 13.79 1.23
C ILE A 42 36.99 13.18 1.91
N GLY A 43 38.05 12.88 1.15
CA GLY A 43 39.34 12.46 1.68
C GLY A 43 39.96 13.55 2.59
N GLN A 44 40.05 14.78 2.10
CA GLN A 44 40.58 15.92 2.85
C GLN A 44 39.81 16.20 4.16
N ILE A 45 38.48 16.02 4.15
CA ILE A 45 37.65 16.14 5.37
C ILE A 45 37.94 15.01 6.36
N ALA A 46 38.19 13.78 5.90
CA ALA A 46 38.61 12.68 6.76
C ALA A 46 40.00 12.94 7.38
N ASP A 47 41.01 13.30 6.57
CA ASP A 47 42.35 13.64 7.04
C ASP A 47 42.32 14.73 8.13
N PHE A 48 41.50 15.77 7.93
CA PHE A 48 41.26 16.85 8.89
C PHE A 48 40.71 16.36 10.24
N LEU A 49 39.71 15.47 10.21
CA LEU A 49 39.08 14.94 11.43
C LEU A 49 40.00 13.96 12.15
N ASP A 50 40.75 13.13 11.43
CA ASP A 50 41.82 12.30 12.00
C ASP A 50 42.87 13.17 12.71
N ASP A 51 43.26 14.30 12.13
CA ASP A 51 44.21 15.22 12.75
C ASP A 51 43.64 16.03 13.94
N LEU A 52 42.31 16.03 14.12
CA LEU A 52 41.65 16.49 15.35
C LEU A 52 41.58 15.38 16.41
N SER A 53 41.25 14.13 16.04
CA SER A 53 41.13 13.02 17.00
C SER A 53 42.44 12.75 17.74
N LYS A 54 43.58 12.94 17.06
CA LYS A 54 44.95 12.88 17.64
C LYS A 54 45.23 13.96 18.70
N LYS A 55 44.43 15.03 18.77
CA LYS A 55 44.71 16.25 19.58
C LYS A 55 43.64 16.56 20.63
N TYR A 56 42.40 16.15 20.42
CA TYR A 56 41.28 16.43 21.32
C TYR A 56 40.24 15.29 21.31
N ASP A 57 39.71 14.97 22.48
CA ASP A 57 38.54 14.12 22.63
C ASP A 57 37.25 14.82 22.14
N PHE A 58 36.29 14.04 21.62
CA PHE A 58 35.04 14.53 21.06
C PHE A 58 34.16 15.26 22.09
N ASP A 59 34.04 14.76 23.32
CA ASP A 59 33.22 15.40 24.34
C ASP A 59 33.88 16.73 24.80
N SER A 60 35.21 16.80 24.78
CA SER A 60 35.95 18.07 24.98
C SER A 60 35.77 19.09 23.84
N LEU A 61 35.58 18.64 22.59
CA LEU A 61 35.35 19.49 21.42
C LEU A 61 33.89 19.95 21.33
N SER A 62 32.94 19.06 21.61
CA SER A 62 31.49 19.30 21.45
C SER A 62 30.94 20.36 22.40
N THR A 63 31.68 20.79 23.42
CA THR A 63 31.34 21.95 24.27
C THR A 63 31.70 23.30 23.63
N LYS A 64 32.62 23.34 22.66
CA LYS A 64 33.12 24.58 22.04
C LYS A 64 32.16 25.08 20.97
N LYS A 65 31.62 26.29 21.13
CA LYS A 65 30.66 26.91 20.18
C LYS A 65 31.19 26.98 18.74
N THR A 66 32.47 27.28 18.55
CA THR A 66 33.13 27.30 17.24
C THR A 66 33.19 25.92 16.57
N PHE A 67 33.39 24.86 17.36
CA PHE A 67 33.42 23.50 16.84
C PHE A 67 32.02 22.99 16.48
N ARG A 68 30.98 23.31 17.28
CA ARG A 68 29.59 22.97 16.94
C ARG A 68 29.17 23.55 15.59
N LEU A 69 29.49 24.83 15.35
CA LEU A 69 29.19 25.49 14.09
C LEU A 69 29.89 24.79 12.91
N LEU A 70 31.19 24.50 13.05
CA LEU A 70 31.95 23.76 12.04
C LEU A 70 31.38 22.35 11.78
N SER A 71 30.94 21.64 12.82
CA SER A 71 30.34 20.31 12.70
C SER A 71 29.02 20.34 11.92
N LEU A 72 28.17 21.35 12.16
CA LEU A 72 26.93 21.56 11.40
C LEU A 72 27.20 21.97 9.95
N THR A 73 28.20 22.83 9.72
CA THR A 73 28.67 23.24 8.40
C THR A 73 29.21 22.05 7.57
N LEU A 74 30.02 21.16 8.18
CA LEU A 74 30.48 19.92 7.54
C LEU A 74 29.34 18.91 7.34
N THR A 75 28.38 18.86 8.27
CA THR A 75 27.17 18.03 8.13
C THR A 75 26.37 18.42 6.89
N ALA A 76 26.13 19.72 6.70
CA ALA A 76 25.48 20.27 5.51
C ALA A 76 26.19 19.84 4.23
N TYR A 77 27.51 19.99 4.19
CA TYR A 77 28.35 19.63 3.04
C TYR A 77 28.24 18.14 2.67
N LEU A 78 28.29 17.24 3.66
CA LEU A 78 28.20 15.80 3.45
C LEU A 78 26.83 15.35 2.93
N GLY A 79 25.74 15.99 3.37
CA GLY A 79 24.40 15.75 2.82
C GLY A 79 24.30 16.21 1.36
N GLU A 80 24.75 17.44 1.08
CA GLU A 80 24.77 18.02 -0.27
C GLU A 80 25.63 17.21 -1.25
N TYR A 81 26.78 16.68 -0.80
CA TYR A 81 27.61 15.75 -1.57
C TYR A 81 26.88 14.46 -1.94
N LEU A 82 26.22 13.81 -0.97
CA LEU A 82 25.46 12.58 -1.22
C LEU A 82 24.30 12.81 -2.20
N ALA A 83 23.58 13.93 -2.05
CA ALA A 83 22.49 14.33 -2.93
C ALA A 83 22.97 14.53 -4.38
N ARG A 84 24.10 15.21 -4.57
CA ARG A 84 24.74 15.41 -5.88
C ARG A 84 25.18 14.08 -6.51
N ARG A 85 25.85 13.22 -5.74
CA ARG A 85 26.40 11.93 -6.22
C ARG A 85 25.31 10.89 -6.56
N THR A 86 24.10 11.04 -6.01
CA THR A 86 22.94 10.18 -6.33
C THR A 86 21.90 10.86 -7.23
N HIS A 87 22.14 12.11 -7.64
CA HIS A 87 21.19 12.96 -8.39
C HIS A 87 19.79 13.10 -7.74
N GLU A 88 19.71 12.97 -6.41
CA GLU A 88 18.46 13.03 -5.65
C GLU A 88 18.29 14.33 -4.85
N LYS A 89 17.03 14.67 -4.56
CA LYS A 89 16.67 15.91 -3.86
C LYS A 89 17.00 15.80 -2.37
N ILE A 90 17.57 16.84 -1.78
CA ILE A 90 17.82 16.94 -0.33
C ILE A 90 16.83 17.85 0.38
N THR A 91 16.50 17.54 1.63
CA THR A 91 15.72 18.41 2.53
C THR A 91 16.25 18.28 3.96
N TRP A 92 16.44 19.42 4.63
CA TRP A 92 16.99 19.50 5.98
C TRP A 92 15.92 19.71 7.05
N PHE A 93 16.07 18.96 8.15
CA PHE A 93 15.18 18.95 9.31
C PHE A 93 16.00 19.19 10.58
N THR A 94 15.47 19.99 11.50
CA THR A 94 15.94 20.05 12.90
C THR A 94 15.54 18.78 13.64
N TYR A 95 16.07 18.57 14.86
CA TYR A 95 15.70 17.44 15.72
C TYR A 95 14.17 17.24 15.87
N GLU A 96 13.42 18.32 16.11
CA GLU A 96 11.96 18.25 16.37
C GLU A 96 11.18 17.97 15.08
N GLU A 97 11.50 18.68 13.99
CA GLU A 97 10.94 18.43 12.66
C GLU A 97 11.25 16.99 12.19
N ALA A 98 12.46 16.51 12.46
CA ALA A 98 12.89 15.16 12.12
C ALA A 98 12.22 14.10 13.01
N GLN A 99 12.02 14.36 14.31
CA GLN A 99 11.31 13.43 15.20
C GLN A 99 9.85 13.26 14.76
N ILE A 100 9.14 14.36 14.51
CA ILE A 100 7.76 14.33 13.99
C ILE A 100 7.71 13.67 12.61
N ALA A 101 8.66 13.98 11.72
CA ALA A 101 8.79 13.26 10.47
C ALA A 101 8.94 11.75 10.73
N ILE A 102 9.88 11.33 11.59
CA ILE A 102 10.30 9.93 11.77
C ILE A 102 9.31 9.10 12.59
N GLU A 103 8.49 9.68 13.46
CA GLU A 103 7.51 8.96 14.28
C GLU A 103 6.31 8.49 13.47
N ASP A 104 5.62 9.36 12.72
CA ASP A 104 4.55 8.98 11.78
C ASP A 104 5.03 7.90 10.78
N ARG A 105 6.27 8.03 10.33
CA ARG A 105 6.97 7.11 9.43
C ARG A 105 7.18 5.73 10.07
N ASN A 106 7.49 5.68 11.36
CA ASN A 106 7.75 4.43 12.06
C ASN A 106 6.48 3.66 12.46
N GLN A 107 5.32 4.33 12.61
CA GLN A 107 4.06 3.67 12.94
C GLN A 107 3.62 2.64 11.90
N SER A 108 3.71 2.99 10.61
CA SER A 108 3.32 2.12 9.49
C SER A 108 4.27 0.92 9.27
N TYR A 109 5.52 1.01 9.74
CA TYR A 109 6.51 -0.05 9.59
C TYR A 109 6.61 -0.95 10.84
N GLY A 110 6.25 -0.46 12.03
CA GLY A 110 6.20 -1.23 13.29
C GLY A 110 7.45 -1.10 14.16
N THR A 111 8.38 -0.23 13.76
CA THR A 111 9.68 -0.01 14.39
C THR A 111 9.59 1.05 15.49
N LYS A 112 9.63 0.67 16.78
CA LYS A 112 9.77 1.63 17.89
C LYS A 112 11.20 2.17 18.00
N VAL A 113 11.58 3.05 17.07
CA VAL A 113 12.81 3.84 17.14
C VAL A 113 12.45 5.32 17.23
N ALA A 114 12.68 5.92 18.39
CA ALA A 114 12.68 7.37 18.53
C ALA A 114 14.12 7.89 18.36
N LEU A 115 14.28 9.06 17.73
CA LEU A 115 15.54 9.78 17.81
C LEU A 115 15.82 10.13 19.28
N LYS A 116 17.10 10.08 19.66
CA LYS A 116 17.53 10.55 20.99
C LYS A 116 17.78 12.06 20.92
N PRO A 117 17.39 12.86 21.93
CA PRO A 117 17.69 14.29 22.00
C PRO A 117 19.17 14.52 22.33
N VAL A 118 20.03 14.28 21.35
CA VAL A 118 21.49 14.37 21.43
C VAL A 118 22.02 15.22 20.27
N PHE A 119 23.20 15.80 20.41
CA PHE A 119 23.73 16.80 19.46
C PHE A 119 23.82 16.25 18.03
N GLU A 120 24.14 14.97 17.89
CA GLU A 120 24.29 14.23 16.63
C GLU A 120 23.00 14.16 15.80
N ASN A 121 21.84 14.37 16.44
CA ASN A 121 20.52 14.40 15.82
C ASN A 121 19.96 15.83 15.64
N SER A 122 20.77 16.87 15.90
CA SER A 122 20.32 18.27 15.84
C SER A 122 20.02 18.77 14.41
N LEU A 123 20.66 18.17 13.40
CA LEU A 123 20.47 18.45 11.98
C LEU A 123 20.50 17.14 11.19
N ILE A 124 19.39 16.83 10.52
CA ILE A 124 19.16 15.58 9.78
C ILE A 124 18.78 15.93 8.34
N ALA A 125 19.31 15.18 7.37
CA ALA A 125 18.93 15.29 5.97
C ALA A 125 18.06 14.11 5.54
N GLN A 126 17.07 14.39 4.69
CA GLN A 126 16.41 13.41 3.84
C GLN A 126 16.95 13.56 2.42
N ILE A 127 17.30 12.46 1.77
CA ILE A 127 17.76 12.40 0.37
C ILE A 127 16.82 11.47 -0.39
N GLY A 128 16.25 11.95 -1.50
CA GLY A 128 15.13 11.28 -2.17
C GLY A 128 13.88 11.23 -1.27
N GLU A 129 12.93 10.35 -1.59
CA GLU A 129 11.65 10.30 -0.88
C GLU A 129 11.71 9.54 0.46
N HIS A 130 12.60 8.54 0.59
CA HIS A 130 12.53 7.54 1.68
C HIS A 130 13.80 7.39 2.53
N VAL A 131 14.93 8.02 2.18
CA VAL A 131 16.21 7.82 2.89
C VAL A 131 16.55 9.05 3.74
N PHE A 132 16.72 8.85 5.06
CA PHE A 132 17.37 9.83 5.92
C PHE A 132 18.84 9.49 6.12
N CYS A 133 19.67 10.50 6.33
CA CYS A 133 21.04 10.36 6.78
C CYS A 133 21.33 11.28 7.98
N GLN A 134 22.30 10.87 8.80
CA GLN A 134 22.74 11.59 10.00
C GLN A 134 24.25 11.92 9.86
N PRO A 135 24.66 12.86 8.97
CA PRO A 135 26.08 13.06 8.68
C PRO A 135 26.86 13.56 9.91
N LEU A 136 26.20 14.25 10.85
CA LEU A 136 26.79 14.67 12.11
C LEU A 136 27.18 13.50 13.03
N LEU A 137 26.47 12.38 12.94
CA LEU A 137 26.86 11.13 13.61
C LEU A 137 28.05 10.47 12.91
N ALA A 138 28.10 10.48 11.58
CA ALA A 138 29.25 9.97 10.82
C ALA A 138 30.54 10.76 11.15
N LEU A 139 30.45 12.09 11.28
CA LEU A 139 31.54 12.93 11.79
C LEU A 139 31.98 12.51 13.20
N LYS A 140 31.04 12.22 14.11
CA LYS A 140 31.36 11.73 15.47
C LYS A 140 32.03 10.37 15.47
N ASP A 141 31.48 9.39 14.76
CA ASP A 141 32.00 8.02 14.81
C ASP A 141 33.36 7.89 14.10
N HIS A 142 33.66 8.78 13.14
CA HIS A 142 35.01 8.95 12.60
C HIS A 142 35.97 9.63 13.60
N LEU A 143 35.57 10.75 14.23
CA LEU A 143 36.36 11.38 15.32
C LEU A 143 36.58 10.44 16.53
N SER A 144 35.68 9.48 16.74
CA SER A 144 35.76 8.45 17.78
C SER A 144 36.49 7.17 17.33
N GLN A 145 37.06 7.14 16.12
CA GLN A 145 37.76 6.00 15.51
C GLN A 145 36.93 4.69 15.44
N LYS A 146 35.60 4.81 15.34
CA LYS A 146 34.68 3.66 15.23
C LYS A 146 34.32 3.29 13.79
N SER A 147 34.28 4.26 12.87
CA SER A 147 33.97 4.04 11.46
C SER A 147 34.59 5.14 10.59
N HIS A 148 35.08 4.79 9.40
CA HIS A 148 35.65 5.78 8.48
C HIS A 148 34.57 6.49 7.66
N LEU A 149 34.76 7.77 7.35
CA LEU A 149 33.76 8.61 6.68
C LEU A 149 33.33 8.04 5.31
N SER A 150 34.26 7.45 4.56
CA SER A 150 33.98 6.79 3.27
C SER A 150 33.06 5.56 3.39
N VAL A 151 33.07 4.85 4.51
CA VAL A 151 32.18 3.69 4.74
C VAL A 151 30.73 4.15 4.88
N PHE A 152 30.50 5.26 5.60
CA PHE A 152 29.19 5.91 5.66
C PHE A 152 28.73 6.37 4.27
N ILE A 153 29.58 7.08 3.52
CA ILE A 153 29.25 7.56 2.17
C ILE A 153 28.82 6.42 1.24
N ASN A 154 29.61 5.35 1.15
CA ASN A 154 29.31 4.23 0.24
C ASN A 154 28.04 3.49 0.65
N SER A 155 27.85 3.22 1.95
CA SER A 155 26.64 2.58 2.48
C SER A 155 25.37 3.42 2.23
N MET A 156 25.47 4.75 2.32
CA MET A 156 24.35 5.64 2.00
C MET A 156 24.02 5.63 0.50
N VAL A 157 25.02 5.68 -0.37
CA VAL A 157 24.81 5.61 -1.84
C VAL A 157 24.15 4.29 -2.24
N GLU A 158 24.63 3.15 -1.73
CA GLU A 158 23.97 1.85 -1.95
C GLU A 158 22.52 1.81 -1.43
N THR A 159 22.26 2.41 -0.27
CA THR A 159 20.92 2.43 0.34
C THR A 159 19.95 3.30 -0.46
N ILE A 160 20.42 4.41 -1.04
CA ILE A 160 19.62 5.26 -1.92
C ILE A 160 19.23 4.50 -3.19
N PHE A 161 20.18 3.82 -3.86
CA PHE A 161 19.85 2.99 -5.03
C PHE A 161 18.93 1.80 -4.68
N LYS A 162 19.19 1.05 -3.60
CA LYS A 162 18.32 -0.06 -3.16
C LYS A 162 16.91 0.39 -2.74
N SER A 163 16.73 1.65 -2.35
CA SER A 163 15.39 2.21 -2.07
C SER A 163 14.54 2.43 -3.34
N GLN A 164 15.11 2.21 -4.53
CA GLN A 164 14.46 2.42 -5.82
C GLN A 164 13.84 1.13 -6.40
N ASP A 165 13.98 -0.05 -5.83
CA ASP A 165 13.36 -1.29 -6.40
C ASP A 165 11.81 -1.29 -6.37
N VAL A 166 11.17 -1.99 -7.31
CA VAL A 166 9.69 -2.11 -7.39
C VAL A 166 9.23 -3.43 -6.76
N SER A 167 8.46 -3.36 -5.67
CA SER A 167 7.91 -4.56 -5.03
C SER A 167 6.80 -5.21 -5.87
N ILE A 168 7.09 -6.39 -6.43
CA ILE A 168 6.15 -7.22 -7.21
C ILE A 168 5.05 -7.90 -6.36
N GLN A 169 5.04 -7.70 -5.04
CA GLN A 169 4.00 -8.22 -4.13
C GLN A 169 2.79 -7.29 -3.99
N LEU A 170 2.83 -6.12 -4.65
CA LEU A 170 1.74 -5.15 -4.69
C LEU A 170 0.63 -5.58 -5.67
N GLU A 171 -0.46 -4.84 -5.70
CA GLU A 171 -1.57 -5.09 -6.63
C GLU A 171 -1.09 -4.97 -8.11
N PRO A 172 -1.45 -5.91 -9.01
CA PRO A 172 -0.88 -5.97 -10.37
C PRO A 172 -0.99 -4.71 -11.22
N ASN A 173 -2.09 -3.97 -11.13
CA ASN A 173 -2.28 -2.73 -11.89
C ASN A 173 -1.41 -1.60 -11.30
N TYR A 174 -1.25 -1.56 -9.98
CA TYR A 174 -0.31 -0.66 -9.32
C TYR A 174 1.17 -0.98 -9.62
N VAL A 175 1.54 -2.26 -9.73
CA VAL A 175 2.89 -2.66 -10.19
C VAL A 175 3.11 -2.18 -11.63
N ALA A 176 2.16 -2.42 -12.54
CA ALA A 176 2.23 -1.93 -13.92
C ALA A 176 2.37 -0.40 -13.99
N PHE A 177 1.59 0.34 -13.19
CA PHE A 177 1.65 1.78 -13.07
C PHE A 177 3.04 2.29 -12.63
N LEU A 178 3.67 1.65 -11.65
CA LEU A 178 5.01 2.01 -11.18
C LEU A 178 6.08 1.82 -12.27
N TYR A 179 5.99 0.75 -13.07
CA TYR A 179 6.87 0.56 -14.23
C TYR A 179 6.65 1.64 -15.31
N LEU A 180 5.41 1.83 -15.77
CA LEU A 180 5.08 2.75 -16.87
C LEU A 180 5.39 4.22 -16.54
N SER A 181 5.18 4.64 -15.29
CA SER A 181 5.46 6.00 -14.84
C SER A 181 6.96 6.32 -14.80
N ARG A 182 7.77 5.41 -14.22
CA ARG A 182 9.23 5.55 -14.17
C ARG A 182 9.87 5.49 -15.56
N LEU A 183 9.31 4.66 -16.45
CA LEU A 183 9.69 4.59 -17.86
C LEU A 183 9.54 5.95 -18.54
N LYS A 184 8.36 6.59 -18.44
CA LYS A 184 8.12 7.91 -19.06
C LYS A 184 8.99 9.00 -18.45
N ASN A 185 9.24 8.93 -17.14
CA ASN A 185 10.15 9.84 -16.43
C ASN A 185 11.64 9.59 -16.70
N LYS A 186 11.99 8.61 -17.56
CA LYS A 186 13.38 8.18 -17.88
C LYS A 186 14.20 7.77 -16.64
N LYS A 187 13.52 7.36 -15.57
CA LYS A 187 14.10 6.92 -14.28
C LYS A 187 14.10 5.39 -14.10
N LEU A 188 13.68 4.61 -15.10
CA LEU A 188 13.59 3.15 -15.00
C LEU A 188 14.74 2.39 -15.68
N ILE A 189 15.20 2.85 -16.84
CA ILE A 189 16.13 2.07 -17.68
C ILE A 189 17.56 2.50 -17.37
N ASP A 190 18.27 1.67 -16.61
CA ASP A 190 19.66 1.85 -16.21
C ASP A 190 20.48 0.57 -16.44
N GLU A 191 21.74 0.56 -15.99
CA GLU A 191 22.70 -0.53 -16.22
C GLU A 191 22.37 -1.84 -15.50
N THR A 192 21.34 -1.86 -14.63
CA THR A 192 20.84 -3.09 -13.98
C THR A 192 19.95 -3.95 -14.89
N PHE A 193 19.46 -3.42 -16.02
CA PHE A 193 18.62 -4.17 -16.95
C PHE A 193 19.43 -5.08 -17.88
N ALA A 194 18.98 -6.34 -18.05
CA ALA A 194 19.50 -7.23 -19.08
C ALA A 194 19.38 -6.56 -20.46
N PHE A 195 20.46 -6.57 -21.24
CA PHE A 195 20.52 -5.91 -22.56
C PHE A 195 20.30 -4.38 -22.55
N TYR A 196 20.60 -3.68 -21.44
CA TYR A 196 20.50 -2.21 -21.34
C TYR A 196 21.11 -1.45 -22.53
N GLY A 197 22.26 -1.91 -23.04
CA GLY A 197 22.95 -1.31 -24.19
C GLY A 197 22.11 -1.25 -25.46
N GLU A 198 21.24 -2.24 -25.67
CA GLU A 198 20.24 -2.32 -26.73
C GLU A 198 18.98 -1.51 -26.37
N ILE A 199 18.38 -1.76 -25.20
CA ILE A 199 17.05 -1.25 -24.82
C ILE A 199 17.01 0.27 -24.73
N LYS A 200 18.07 0.92 -24.26
CA LYS A 200 18.16 2.39 -24.14
C LYS A 200 18.07 3.14 -25.47
N GLN A 201 18.05 2.43 -26.60
CA GLN A 201 17.89 2.97 -27.95
C GLN A 201 16.41 3.05 -28.37
N ILE A 202 15.48 2.44 -27.63
CA ILE A 202 14.04 2.46 -27.93
C ILE A 202 13.39 3.74 -27.43
N ASN A 203 12.64 4.40 -28.31
CA ASN A 203 11.71 5.46 -27.91
C ASN A 203 10.39 4.85 -27.42
N PHE A 204 10.16 4.87 -26.12
CA PHE A 204 8.96 4.34 -25.47
C PHE A 204 7.79 5.35 -25.53
N ASP A 205 7.30 5.63 -26.74
CA ASP A 205 6.27 6.65 -27.04
C ASP A 205 4.81 6.13 -27.10
N TYR A 206 4.61 4.84 -26.89
CA TYR A 206 3.34 4.13 -27.02
C TYR A 206 2.70 4.28 -28.42
N SER A 207 3.53 4.34 -29.47
CA SER A 207 3.11 4.24 -30.87
C SER A 207 3.25 2.81 -31.41
N PHE A 208 2.55 2.50 -32.50
CA PHE A 208 2.76 1.26 -33.25
C PHE A 208 4.19 1.12 -33.80
N GLN A 209 4.87 2.23 -34.09
CA GLN A 209 6.27 2.21 -34.52
C GLN A 209 7.21 1.73 -33.40
N SER A 210 6.91 2.03 -32.14
CA SER A 210 7.70 1.51 -31.01
C SER A 210 7.60 -0.02 -30.89
N ILE A 211 6.45 -0.62 -31.25
CA ILE A 211 6.28 -2.08 -31.29
C ILE A 211 7.12 -2.71 -32.42
N ILE A 212 7.11 -2.10 -33.62
CA ILE A 212 7.97 -2.53 -34.74
C ILE A 212 9.45 -2.45 -34.34
N ASN A 213 9.84 -1.37 -33.64
CA ASN A 213 11.21 -1.19 -33.16
C ASN A 213 11.60 -2.23 -32.10
N LEU A 214 10.67 -2.58 -31.20
CA LEU A 214 10.87 -3.63 -30.20
C LEU A 214 10.98 -5.03 -30.83
N ASP A 215 10.15 -5.38 -31.81
CA ASP A 215 10.30 -6.63 -32.57
C ASP A 215 11.69 -6.74 -33.23
N ALA A 216 12.14 -5.67 -33.88
CA ALA A 216 13.48 -5.61 -34.46
C ALA A 216 14.59 -5.72 -33.40
N LEU A 217 14.39 -5.15 -32.21
CA LEU A 217 15.33 -5.22 -31.09
C LEU A 217 15.42 -6.63 -30.51
N LEU A 218 14.29 -7.28 -30.22
CA LEU A 218 14.24 -8.65 -29.67
C LEU A 218 14.87 -9.65 -30.65
N ALA A 219 14.57 -9.52 -31.95
CA ALA A 219 15.22 -10.29 -33.01
C ALA A 219 16.73 -9.95 -33.16
N GLY A 220 17.16 -8.75 -32.78
CA GLY A 220 18.57 -8.35 -32.70
C GLY A 220 19.29 -9.01 -31.51
N ILE A 221 18.73 -8.87 -30.31
CA ILE A 221 19.20 -9.46 -29.05
C ILE A 221 19.35 -10.99 -29.22
N LYS A 222 18.32 -11.67 -29.71
CA LYS A 222 18.35 -13.12 -29.98
C LYS A 222 19.55 -13.53 -30.83
N ARG A 223 19.79 -12.85 -31.96
CA ARG A 223 20.91 -13.15 -32.87
C ARG A 223 22.27 -12.83 -32.26
N LYS A 224 22.38 -11.72 -31.50
CA LYS A 224 23.63 -11.28 -30.86
C LYS A 224 24.06 -12.21 -29.73
N TYR A 225 23.11 -12.64 -28.88
CA TYR A 225 23.35 -13.46 -27.69
C TYR A 225 23.06 -14.96 -27.89
N GLN A 226 22.68 -15.37 -29.11
CA GLN A 226 22.35 -16.75 -29.49
C GLN A 226 21.28 -17.39 -28.58
N LEU A 227 20.26 -16.61 -28.23
CA LEU A 227 19.18 -17.04 -27.34
C LEU A 227 18.31 -18.11 -28.00
N ASN A 228 18.02 -19.18 -27.25
CA ASN A 228 17.25 -20.34 -27.70
C ASN A 228 16.80 -21.19 -26.49
N HIS A 229 15.91 -22.14 -26.70
CA HIS A 229 15.29 -22.96 -25.63
C HIS A 229 16.30 -23.61 -24.67
N LYS A 230 17.55 -23.86 -25.08
CA LYS A 230 18.58 -24.45 -24.18
C LYS A 230 19.04 -23.49 -23.09
N ASN A 231 19.23 -22.20 -23.40
CA ASN A 231 19.72 -21.20 -22.43
C ASN A 231 18.61 -20.44 -21.71
N TYR A 232 17.35 -20.56 -22.13
CA TYR A 232 16.18 -19.97 -21.45
C TYR A 232 16.18 -20.12 -19.92
N LYS A 233 16.48 -21.30 -19.37
CA LYS A 233 16.52 -21.52 -17.91
C LYS A 233 17.55 -20.63 -17.20
N GLU A 234 18.71 -20.43 -17.81
CA GLU A 234 19.80 -19.59 -17.28
C GLU A 234 19.43 -18.09 -17.28
N TYR A 235 18.39 -17.70 -18.02
CA TYR A 235 17.87 -16.33 -18.07
C TYR A 235 16.68 -16.10 -17.14
N VAL A 236 15.75 -17.06 -17.00
CA VAL A 236 14.58 -16.90 -16.11
C VAL A 236 14.97 -16.75 -14.64
N GLU A 237 16.07 -17.38 -14.21
CA GLU A 237 16.57 -17.29 -12.83
C GLU A 237 17.33 -15.97 -12.55
N ARG A 238 17.44 -15.05 -13.52
CA ARG A 238 18.16 -13.78 -13.37
C ARG A 238 17.23 -12.58 -13.18
N HIS A 239 17.50 -11.81 -12.14
CA HIS A 239 16.72 -10.61 -11.80
C HIS A 239 16.81 -9.50 -12.88
N ASP A 240 17.97 -9.32 -13.51
CA ASP A 240 18.16 -8.31 -14.58
C ASP A 240 17.28 -8.61 -15.83
N PHE A 241 16.98 -9.88 -16.07
CA PHE A 241 16.10 -10.33 -17.14
C PHE A 241 14.63 -10.35 -16.71
N GLU A 242 14.33 -10.67 -15.45
CA GLU A 242 13.00 -10.53 -14.85
C GLU A 242 12.49 -9.07 -14.94
N MET A 243 13.31 -8.10 -14.54
CA MET A 243 12.98 -6.66 -14.63
C MET A 243 12.67 -6.22 -16.07
N LEU A 244 13.41 -6.74 -17.04
CA LEU A 244 13.15 -6.52 -18.47
C LEU A 244 11.79 -7.06 -18.91
N LEU A 245 11.46 -8.30 -18.52
CA LEU A 245 10.19 -8.91 -18.89
C LEU A 245 9.00 -8.14 -18.30
N TYR A 246 9.09 -7.68 -17.06
CA TYR A 246 8.05 -6.82 -16.47
C TYR A 246 7.90 -5.50 -17.24
N LEU A 247 9.00 -4.79 -17.52
CA LEU A 247 8.98 -3.58 -18.35
C LEU A 247 8.30 -3.79 -19.71
N LEU A 248 8.76 -4.78 -20.48
CA LEU A 248 8.23 -5.01 -21.83
C LEU A 248 6.79 -5.49 -21.82
N ASN A 249 6.41 -6.36 -20.88
CA ASN A 249 5.03 -6.82 -20.68
C ASN A 249 4.07 -5.65 -20.46
N PHE A 250 4.36 -4.80 -19.47
CA PHE A 250 3.51 -3.66 -19.15
C PHE A 250 3.47 -2.62 -20.28
N TYR A 251 4.62 -2.32 -20.90
CA TYR A 251 4.69 -1.36 -22.00
C TYR A 251 3.93 -1.80 -23.25
N VAL A 252 4.10 -3.06 -23.66
CA VAL A 252 3.39 -3.61 -24.83
C VAL A 252 1.88 -3.65 -24.56
N GLY A 253 1.46 -4.09 -23.37
CA GLY A 253 0.04 -4.10 -22.97
C GLY A 253 -0.62 -2.73 -23.06
N ALA A 254 -0.01 -1.71 -22.45
CA ALA A 254 -0.52 -0.33 -22.49
C ALA A 254 -0.50 0.26 -23.92
N THR A 255 0.55 -0.01 -24.69
CA THR A 255 0.64 0.43 -26.09
C THR A 255 -0.47 -0.19 -26.94
N PHE A 256 -0.75 -1.48 -26.76
CA PHE A 256 -1.84 -2.18 -27.46
C PHE A 256 -3.20 -1.62 -27.09
N ALA A 257 -3.50 -1.46 -25.80
CA ALA A 257 -4.78 -0.93 -25.34
C ALA A 257 -5.04 0.49 -25.86
N LYS A 258 -4.01 1.36 -25.84
CA LYS A 258 -4.04 2.71 -26.44
C LYS A 258 -4.32 2.70 -27.94
N LEU A 259 -3.74 1.76 -28.68
CA LEU A 259 -3.95 1.63 -30.12
C LEU A 259 -5.36 1.09 -30.47
N TYR A 260 -5.90 0.18 -29.65
CA TYR A 260 -7.27 -0.33 -29.80
C TYR A 260 -8.34 0.64 -29.26
N LYS A 261 -7.96 1.58 -28.38
CA LYS A 261 -8.87 2.29 -27.45
C LYS A 261 -9.64 1.33 -26.54
N SER A 262 -8.98 0.23 -26.16
CA SER A 262 -9.50 -0.79 -25.26
C SER A 262 -9.25 -0.40 -23.81
N THR A 263 -10.03 -0.95 -22.89
CA THR A 263 -9.61 -0.99 -21.49
C THR A 263 -8.49 -2.03 -21.30
N LEU A 264 -7.62 -1.80 -20.31
CA LEU A 264 -6.58 -2.73 -19.88
C LEU A 264 -6.64 -2.91 -18.35
N SER A 265 -6.57 -4.14 -17.90
CA SER A 265 -6.25 -4.46 -16.51
C SER A 265 -5.23 -5.59 -16.42
N TRP A 266 -4.55 -5.68 -15.29
CA TRP A 266 -3.55 -6.70 -15.00
C TRP A 266 -4.07 -7.68 -13.95
N LEU A 267 -3.79 -8.96 -14.17
CA LEU A 267 -4.09 -10.07 -13.25
C LEU A 267 -2.79 -10.82 -12.92
N ASN A 268 -2.69 -11.35 -11.71
CA ASN A 268 -1.60 -12.25 -11.31
C ASN A 268 -2.01 -13.73 -11.37
N TYR A 269 -1.01 -14.61 -11.24
CA TYR A 269 -1.19 -16.06 -11.21
C TYR A 269 -2.26 -16.53 -10.21
N GLU A 270 -2.32 -15.95 -9.01
CA GLU A 270 -3.27 -16.35 -7.97
C GLU A 270 -4.72 -15.95 -8.28
N GLN A 271 -4.94 -14.91 -9.11
CA GLN A 271 -6.26 -14.48 -9.56
C GLN A 271 -6.80 -15.32 -10.74
N ILE A 272 -5.91 -15.92 -11.54
CA ILE A 272 -6.27 -16.54 -12.83
C ILE A 272 -6.20 -18.08 -12.85
N LYS A 273 -5.52 -18.70 -11.88
CA LYS A 273 -5.36 -20.16 -11.75
C LYS A 273 -6.69 -20.95 -11.75
N ASP A 274 -7.76 -20.32 -11.29
CA ASP A 274 -9.11 -20.89 -11.18
C ASP A 274 -10.00 -20.53 -12.39
N GLN A 275 -9.49 -19.73 -13.33
CA GLN A 275 -10.20 -19.24 -14.54
C GLN A 275 -9.63 -19.84 -15.85
N LEU A 276 -8.36 -20.26 -15.84
CA LEU A 276 -7.68 -20.92 -16.97
C LEU A 276 -7.72 -22.46 -16.84
N PRO A 277 -7.31 -23.21 -17.89
CA PRO A 277 -7.36 -24.67 -17.87
C PRO A 277 -6.63 -25.30 -16.67
N PRO A 278 -7.20 -26.36 -16.06
CA PRO A 278 -6.69 -26.92 -14.81
C PRO A 278 -5.28 -27.50 -14.99
N GLY A 279 -4.34 -27.00 -14.19
CA GLY A 279 -2.93 -27.41 -14.22
C GLY A 279 -1.98 -26.42 -14.90
N LEU A 280 -2.39 -25.16 -15.12
CA LEU A 280 -1.49 -24.09 -15.57
C LEU A 280 -0.23 -24.04 -14.70
N PRO A 281 1.00 -24.16 -15.26
CA PRO A 281 2.21 -24.24 -14.46
C PRO A 281 2.63 -22.86 -13.94
N ARG A 282 3.08 -22.77 -12.68
CA ARG A 282 3.64 -21.52 -12.14
C ARG A 282 4.97 -21.17 -12.81
N ARG A 283 4.93 -20.24 -13.77
CA ARG A 283 6.07 -19.67 -14.50
C ARG A 283 6.02 -18.14 -14.48
N ILE A 284 7.12 -17.49 -14.85
CA ILE A 284 7.20 -16.02 -14.93
C ILE A 284 6.21 -15.44 -15.95
N GLU A 285 5.92 -16.14 -17.05
CA GLU A 285 5.00 -15.66 -18.10
C GLU A 285 3.56 -15.47 -17.63
N TYR A 286 3.18 -16.12 -16.52
CA TYR A 286 1.86 -16.03 -15.92
C TYR A 286 1.86 -15.20 -14.62
N GLN A 287 2.99 -14.57 -14.26
CA GLN A 287 3.11 -13.72 -13.07
C GLN A 287 2.27 -12.44 -13.21
N PHE A 288 2.24 -11.84 -14.41
CA PHE A 288 1.38 -10.70 -14.76
C PHE A 288 0.78 -10.88 -16.16
N ILE A 289 -0.52 -11.11 -16.24
CA ILE A 289 -1.27 -11.34 -17.48
C ILE A 289 -2.13 -10.11 -17.78
N ALA A 290 -2.13 -9.69 -19.04
CA ALA A 290 -2.96 -8.59 -19.52
C ALA A 290 -4.40 -9.08 -19.73
N ASN A 291 -5.37 -8.36 -19.20
CA ASN A 291 -6.80 -8.58 -19.39
C ASN A 291 -7.39 -7.40 -20.17
N PHE A 292 -7.75 -7.62 -21.42
CA PHE A 292 -8.39 -6.65 -22.31
C PHE A 292 -9.88 -7.01 -22.41
N ASN A 293 -10.75 -6.29 -21.71
CA ASN A 293 -12.20 -6.53 -21.71
C ASN A 293 -12.57 -8.03 -21.54
N ASP A 294 -12.03 -8.64 -20.47
CA ASP A 294 -12.18 -10.06 -20.09
C ASP A 294 -11.56 -11.11 -21.03
N VAL A 295 -10.75 -10.69 -22.01
CA VAL A 295 -9.86 -11.58 -22.78
C VAL A 295 -8.44 -11.54 -22.19
N HIS A 296 -7.94 -12.72 -21.78
CA HIS A 296 -6.67 -12.86 -21.05
C HIS A 296 -5.48 -13.19 -21.97
N HIS A 297 -4.37 -12.49 -21.81
CA HIS A 297 -3.21 -12.50 -22.71
C HIS A 297 -1.86 -12.45 -21.96
N ALA A 298 -1.09 -13.55 -22.05
CA ALA A 298 0.25 -13.67 -21.47
C ALA A 298 1.33 -13.08 -22.40
N ILE A 299 1.48 -11.74 -22.41
CA ILE A 299 2.38 -11.04 -23.34
C ILE A 299 3.85 -11.47 -23.16
N MET A 300 4.28 -11.76 -21.93
CA MET A 300 5.60 -12.35 -21.66
C MET A 300 5.86 -13.66 -22.41
N MET A 301 4.85 -14.51 -22.64
CA MET A 301 5.02 -15.75 -23.41
C MET A 301 5.39 -15.45 -24.86
N VAL A 302 4.80 -14.40 -25.45
CA VAL A 302 5.15 -13.95 -26.81
C VAL A 302 6.57 -13.36 -26.83
N ILE A 303 6.95 -12.56 -25.82
CA ILE A 303 8.32 -12.00 -25.70
C ILE A 303 9.37 -13.12 -25.57
N ASN A 304 9.13 -14.11 -24.72
CA ASN A 304 10.04 -15.25 -24.54
C ASN A 304 10.00 -16.24 -25.71
N GLY A 305 8.86 -16.40 -26.40
CA GLY A 305 8.78 -17.11 -27.67
C GLY A 305 9.66 -16.47 -28.75
N ILE A 306 9.58 -15.15 -28.92
CA ILE A 306 10.46 -14.38 -29.81
C ILE A 306 11.93 -14.59 -29.43
N LEU A 307 12.30 -14.41 -28.15
CA LEU A 307 13.69 -14.49 -27.71
C LEU A 307 14.29 -15.90 -27.74
N PHE A 308 13.54 -16.94 -27.35
CA PHE A 308 14.10 -18.27 -27.07
C PHE A 308 13.46 -19.44 -27.85
N ASP A 309 12.51 -19.23 -28.77
CA ASP A 309 11.80 -20.31 -29.51
C ASP A 309 11.04 -21.28 -28.58
N ILE A 310 10.36 -20.74 -27.57
CA ILE A 310 9.48 -21.48 -26.66
C ILE A 310 8.07 -21.51 -27.24
N GLU A 311 7.40 -22.67 -27.17
CA GLU A 311 5.98 -22.86 -27.48
C GLU A 311 5.54 -22.26 -28.84
N THR A 312 5.88 -22.98 -29.92
CA THR A 312 5.70 -22.60 -31.35
C THR A 312 4.25 -22.38 -31.81
N GLU A 313 3.27 -22.42 -30.91
CA GLU A 313 1.86 -22.11 -31.17
C GLU A 313 1.56 -20.61 -30.99
N TYR A 314 2.46 -19.86 -30.33
CA TYR A 314 2.36 -18.40 -30.17
C TYR A 314 2.91 -17.62 -31.39
N PRO A 315 2.43 -16.38 -31.64
CA PRO A 315 2.90 -15.57 -32.77
C PRO A 315 4.40 -15.24 -32.67
N SER A 316 5.09 -15.28 -33.81
CA SER A 316 6.55 -15.08 -33.90
C SER A 316 7.01 -13.61 -33.81
N SER A 317 6.10 -12.67 -33.49
CA SER A 317 6.38 -11.24 -33.36
C SER A 317 5.24 -10.54 -32.60
N LEU A 318 5.55 -9.42 -31.93
CA LEU A 318 4.59 -8.55 -31.26
C LEU A 318 3.61 -7.91 -32.26
N VAL A 319 4.07 -7.54 -33.46
CA VAL A 319 3.19 -7.08 -34.56
C VAL A 319 2.22 -8.17 -35.03
N ALA A 320 2.67 -9.42 -35.14
CA ALA A 320 1.79 -10.54 -35.48
C ALA A 320 0.76 -10.83 -34.37
N PHE A 321 1.18 -10.69 -33.10
CA PHE A 321 0.30 -10.82 -31.94
C PHE A 321 -0.71 -9.67 -31.83
N TYR A 322 -0.31 -8.43 -32.16
CA TYR A 322 -1.18 -7.26 -32.21
C TYR A 322 -2.35 -7.47 -33.18
N GLU A 323 -2.10 -7.82 -34.44
CA GLU A 323 -3.17 -8.03 -35.42
C GLU A 323 -4.09 -9.22 -35.07
N LEU A 324 -3.63 -10.19 -34.27
CA LEU A 324 -4.42 -11.33 -33.81
C LEU A 324 -5.46 -10.92 -32.74
N ILE A 325 -5.10 -10.10 -31.75
CA ILE A 325 -5.97 -9.76 -30.62
C ILE A 325 -6.85 -8.51 -30.86
N LYS A 326 -6.50 -7.71 -31.88
CA LYS A 326 -7.18 -6.48 -32.32
C LYS A 326 -8.68 -6.62 -32.64
N LEU A 327 -9.17 -7.84 -32.90
CA LEU A 327 -10.54 -8.10 -33.36
C LEU A 327 -11.59 -8.25 -32.24
N SER A 328 -11.18 -8.36 -30.98
CA SER A 328 -12.08 -8.69 -29.84
C SER A 328 -12.25 -7.59 -28.80
N ALA A 329 -11.73 -6.38 -29.03
CA ALA A 329 -11.73 -5.31 -28.04
C ALA A 329 -12.85 -4.27 -28.27
N PRO A 330 -13.92 -4.21 -27.44
CA PRO A 330 -14.86 -3.10 -27.48
C PRO A 330 -14.19 -1.78 -27.08
N ALA A 331 -14.57 -0.70 -27.78
CA ALA A 331 -13.85 0.58 -27.76
C ALA A 331 -14.41 1.59 -26.74
N MET A 332 -13.51 2.44 -26.24
CA MET A 332 -13.83 3.62 -25.45
C MET A 332 -13.97 4.86 -26.33
N VAL A 333 -15.06 5.61 -26.13
CA VAL A 333 -15.27 6.92 -26.73
C VAL A 333 -14.74 7.99 -25.77
N VAL A 334 -13.49 8.41 -25.97
CA VAL A 334 -12.82 9.49 -25.24
C VAL A 334 -13.23 10.85 -25.83
N GLN A 335 -13.87 11.71 -25.04
CA GLN A 335 -14.31 13.05 -25.48
C GLN A 335 -13.44 14.16 -24.89
N LYS A 336 -12.41 14.55 -25.65
CA LYS A 336 -11.63 15.79 -25.39
C LYS A 336 -12.54 17.02 -25.41
N ARG A 337 -12.18 18.08 -24.68
CA ARG A 337 -12.84 19.39 -24.77
C ARG A 337 -12.54 20.02 -26.13
N ASP A 338 -13.61 20.48 -26.79
CA ASP A 338 -13.57 21.13 -28.10
C ASP A 338 -14.72 22.15 -28.20
N ASP A 339 -14.38 23.43 -28.04
CA ASP A 339 -15.36 24.52 -27.95
C ASP A 339 -16.09 24.80 -29.28
N ARG A 340 -15.69 24.16 -30.41
CA ARG A 340 -16.35 24.29 -31.73
C ARG A 340 -17.85 23.97 -31.68
N ASN A 341 -18.28 23.12 -30.75
CA ASN A 341 -19.67 22.71 -30.58
C ASN A 341 -20.52 23.65 -29.70
N HIS A 342 -19.98 24.75 -29.16
CA HIS A 342 -20.70 25.65 -28.23
C HIS A 342 -22.04 26.15 -28.79
N SER A 343 -22.11 26.43 -30.10
CA SER A 343 -23.34 26.86 -30.77
C SER A 343 -24.46 25.79 -30.82
N LEU A 344 -24.11 24.51 -30.61
CA LEU A 344 -25.04 23.38 -30.61
C LEU A 344 -25.67 23.13 -29.23
N ILE A 345 -25.02 23.54 -28.14
CA ILE A 345 -25.56 23.42 -26.77
C ILE A 345 -26.94 24.09 -26.68
N LYS A 346 -27.08 25.27 -27.29
CA LYS A 346 -28.33 26.05 -27.33
C LYS A 346 -29.44 25.38 -28.17
N LYS A 347 -29.10 24.36 -28.98
CA LYS A 347 -30.04 23.53 -29.75
C LYS A 347 -30.44 22.23 -29.03
N MET A 348 -29.71 21.83 -27.97
CA MET A 348 -30.08 20.67 -27.16
C MET A 348 -31.41 20.91 -26.43
N PRO A 349 -32.17 19.85 -26.07
CA PRO A 349 -33.36 19.96 -25.24
C PRO A 349 -33.08 20.70 -23.91
N LYS A 350 -33.96 21.61 -23.48
CA LYS A 350 -33.77 22.34 -22.20
C LYS A 350 -33.54 21.41 -20.99
N PRO A 351 -34.24 20.27 -20.82
CA PRO A 351 -33.96 19.33 -19.73
C PRO A 351 -32.53 18.75 -19.78
N TRP A 352 -31.98 18.53 -20.98
CA TRP A 352 -30.62 18.04 -21.18
C TRP A 352 -29.60 19.12 -20.79
N GLN A 353 -29.79 20.37 -21.24
CA GLN A 353 -28.94 21.49 -20.83
C GLN A 353 -28.89 21.65 -19.30
N SER A 354 -30.03 21.53 -18.61
CA SER A 354 -30.09 21.58 -17.14
C SER A 354 -29.40 20.39 -16.47
N ALA A 355 -29.63 19.16 -16.95
CA ALA A 355 -29.03 17.95 -16.35
C ALA A 355 -27.52 17.90 -16.53
N PHE A 356 -26.99 18.26 -17.70
CA PHE A 356 -25.55 18.28 -17.94
C PHE A 356 -24.82 19.41 -17.21
N LYS A 357 -25.53 20.52 -16.93
CA LYS A 357 -25.02 21.51 -15.97
C LYS A 357 -24.84 20.89 -14.58
N VAL A 358 -25.86 20.19 -14.06
CA VAL A 358 -25.78 19.49 -12.77
C VAL A 358 -24.65 18.47 -12.73
N VAL A 359 -24.45 17.67 -13.80
CA VAL A 359 -23.30 16.75 -13.92
C VAL A 359 -21.97 17.48 -13.71
N GLY A 360 -21.76 18.61 -14.39
CA GLY A 360 -20.54 19.42 -14.21
C GLY A 360 -20.38 19.97 -12.79
N THR A 361 -21.46 20.44 -12.16
CA THR A 361 -21.45 20.90 -10.76
C THR A 361 -21.14 19.77 -9.77
N MET A 362 -21.63 18.54 -9.99
CA MET A 362 -21.33 17.41 -9.11
C MET A 362 -19.89 16.90 -9.29
N LEU A 363 -19.41 16.80 -10.52
CA LEU A 363 -18.00 16.52 -10.82
C LEU A 363 -17.07 17.57 -10.19
N ALA A 364 -17.44 18.86 -10.25
CA ALA A 364 -16.67 19.93 -9.61
C ALA A 364 -16.55 19.75 -8.10
N ARG A 365 -17.66 19.39 -7.41
CA ARG A 365 -17.66 19.16 -5.95
C ARG A 365 -16.77 17.96 -5.57
N ALA A 366 -16.86 16.86 -6.30
CA ALA A 366 -16.01 15.70 -6.06
C ALA A 366 -14.51 16.00 -6.31
N LEU A 367 -14.18 16.66 -7.42
CA LEU A 367 -12.81 17.08 -7.73
C LEU A 367 -12.24 18.11 -6.74
N LEU A 368 -13.08 18.97 -6.16
CA LEU A 368 -12.68 19.89 -5.08
C LEU A 368 -12.35 19.15 -3.78
N SER A 369 -13.14 18.13 -3.40
CA SER A 369 -12.78 17.25 -2.27
C SER A 369 -11.43 16.57 -2.49
N ILE A 370 -11.22 15.98 -3.67
CA ILE A 370 -9.97 15.31 -4.04
C ILE A 370 -8.78 16.28 -3.98
N TYR A 371 -8.92 17.49 -4.55
CA TYR A 371 -7.91 18.54 -4.51
C TYR A 371 -7.57 18.99 -3.07
N GLN A 372 -8.57 18.99 -2.18
CA GLN A 372 -8.42 19.31 -0.75
C GLN A 372 -7.94 18.11 0.11
N GLY A 373 -7.66 16.95 -0.51
CA GLY A 373 -7.26 15.74 0.21
C GLY A 373 -8.37 15.10 1.05
N GLN A 374 -9.63 15.45 0.78
CA GLN A 374 -10.82 14.87 1.41
C GLN A 374 -11.35 13.69 0.58
N PRO A 375 -12.00 12.69 1.21
CA PRO A 375 -12.62 11.59 0.47
C PRO A 375 -13.74 12.08 -0.46
N VAL A 376 -13.95 11.36 -1.57
CA VAL A 376 -15.11 11.60 -2.45
C VAL A 376 -16.36 11.08 -1.76
N VAL A 377 -17.26 12.00 -1.39
CA VAL A 377 -18.61 11.63 -0.93
C VAL A 377 -19.45 11.30 -2.16
N SER A 378 -19.79 10.02 -2.32
CA SER A 378 -20.75 9.58 -3.34
C SER A 378 -22.09 10.27 -3.10
N SER A 379 -22.69 10.87 -4.13
CA SER A 379 -23.83 11.76 -3.97
C SER A 379 -24.83 11.64 -5.12
N CYS A 380 -26.09 11.94 -4.84
CA CYS A 380 -27.19 11.96 -5.80
C CYS A 380 -27.90 13.32 -5.78
N PHE A 381 -28.00 13.94 -6.95
CA PHE A 381 -28.92 15.04 -7.21
C PHE A 381 -30.29 14.51 -7.61
N LYS A 382 -31.34 15.15 -7.08
CA LYS A 382 -32.73 15.00 -7.53
C LYS A 382 -33.43 16.36 -7.55
N TYR A 383 -34.51 16.47 -8.32
CA TYR A 383 -35.33 17.67 -8.36
C TYR A 383 -36.75 17.35 -7.88
N ASP A 384 -37.12 17.88 -6.72
CA ASP A 384 -38.48 17.76 -6.21
C ASP A 384 -39.40 18.69 -7.01
N ALA A 385 -40.26 18.10 -7.85
CA ALA A 385 -41.22 18.84 -8.67
C ALA A 385 -42.37 19.48 -7.85
N THR A 386 -42.62 19.00 -6.63
CA THR A 386 -43.67 19.49 -5.73
C THR A 386 -43.19 20.70 -4.92
N LEU A 387 -42.00 20.60 -4.31
CA LEU A 387 -41.33 21.71 -3.61
C LEU A 387 -40.59 22.66 -4.56
N LYS A 388 -40.49 22.30 -5.85
CA LYS A 388 -39.72 23.00 -6.91
C LYS A 388 -38.24 23.22 -6.57
N LYS A 389 -37.69 22.34 -5.73
CA LYS A 389 -36.38 22.49 -5.09
C LYS A 389 -35.41 21.45 -5.62
N SER A 390 -34.20 21.89 -5.97
CA SER A 390 -33.05 21.01 -6.16
C SER A 390 -32.57 20.46 -4.82
N ASP A 391 -32.34 19.16 -4.77
CA ASP A 391 -31.83 18.46 -3.59
C ASP A 391 -30.54 17.72 -3.95
N PHE A 392 -29.54 17.82 -3.07
CA PHE A 392 -28.26 17.14 -3.17
C PHE A 392 -28.11 16.28 -1.92
N MET A 393 -28.15 14.96 -2.10
CA MET A 393 -28.16 13.98 -1.02
C MET A 393 -26.91 13.11 -1.12
N ASP A 394 -26.16 13.03 -0.02
CA ASP A 394 -25.02 12.13 0.09
C ASP A 394 -25.52 10.68 0.23
N ILE A 395 -24.90 9.76 -0.50
CA ILE A 395 -25.28 8.35 -0.55
C ILE A 395 -24.59 7.65 0.63
N THR A 396 -25.34 7.49 1.72
CA THR A 396 -24.88 6.81 2.95
C THR A 396 -25.04 5.28 2.91
N ASP A 397 -25.62 4.76 1.82
CA ASP A 397 -25.60 3.33 1.52
C ASP A 397 -24.16 2.85 1.31
N ALA A 398 -23.87 1.67 1.81
CA ALA A 398 -22.53 1.13 1.86
C ALA A 398 -22.02 0.56 0.52
N ASN A 399 -22.93 0.35 -0.45
CA ASN A 399 -22.55 0.21 -1.86
C ASN A 399 -23.24 1.30 -2.69
N PRO A 400 -22.65 2.51 -2.75
CA PRO A 400 -23.26 3.65 -3.42
C PRO A 400 -23.63 3.38 -4.88
N LEU A 401 -22.86 2.54 -5.59
CA LEU A 401 -23.15 2.18 -6.99
C LEU A 401 -24.43 1.34 -7.13
N VAL A 402 -24.62 0.34 -6.27
CA VAL A 402 -25.82 -0.51 -6.28
C VAL A 402 -27.04 0.29 -5.83
N TRP A 403 -26.90 1.09 -4.78
CA TRP A 403 -27.95 2.02 -4.35
C TRP A 403 -28.33 3.01 -5.44
N LEU A 404 -27.34 3.59 -6.12
CA LEU A 404 -27.56 4.57 -7.18
C LEU A 404 -28.26 3.93 -8.38
N ALA A 405 -27.79 2.77 -8.84
CA ALA A 405 -28.42 2.04 -9.93
C ALA A 405 -29.87 1.67 -9.61
N GLY A 406 -30.15 1.18 -8.39
CA GLY A 406 -31.51 0.87 -7.93
C GLY A 406 -32.40 2.11 -7.83
N SER A 407 -31.87 3.23 -7.34
CA SER A 407 -32.59 4.51 -7.21
C SER A 407 -32.88 5.15 -8.56
N LEU A 408 -31.95 5.06 -9.52
CA LEU A 408 -32.15 5.47 -10.91
C LEU A 408 -33.01 4.48 -11.72
N GLN A 409 -33.20 3.25 -11.25
CA GLN A 409 -34.16 2.32 -11.85
C GLN A 409 -35.58 2.56 -11.33
N THR A 410 -35.73 2.89 -10.05
CA THR A 410 -37.04 3.01 -9.37
C THR A 410 -37.63 4.43 -9.39
N ASN A 411 -36.81 5.48 -9.44
CA ASN A 411 -37.22 6.89 -9.37
C ASN A 411 -38.29 7.17 -8.28
N PRO A 412 -37.99 6.88 -7.00
CA PRO A 412 -39.00 6.85 -5.93
C PRO A 412 -39.68 8.23 -5.71
N ASP A 413 -38.95 9.31 -5.93
CA ASP A 413 -39.46 10.68 -5.79
C ASP A 413 -40.14 11.23 -7.08
N ASN A 414 -40.28 10.41 -8.13
CA ASN A 414 -40.79 10.79 -9.46
C ASN A 414 -40.08 12.05 -10.04
N SER A 415 -38.78 12.16 -9.81
CA SER A 415 -37.96 13.29 -10.24
C SER A 415 -37.89 13.35 -11.78
N PRO A 416 -37.87 14.54 -12.42
CA PRO A 416 -37.75 14.63 -13.88
C PRO A 416 -36.37 14.21 -14.40
N CYS A 417 -35.33 14.38 -13.58
CA CYS A 417 -34.00 13.82 -13.78
C CYS A 417 -33.35 13.45 -12.44
N MET A 418 -32.44 12.48 -12.46
CA MET A 418 -31.54 12.16 -11.35
C MET A 418 -30.12 12.08 -11.89
N VAL A 419 -29.16 12.53 -11.12
CA VAL A 419 -27.73 12.44 -11.45
C VAL A 419 -27.00 11.96 -10.23
N GLY A 420 -26.28 10.85 -10.33
CA GLY A 420 -25.37 10.39 -9.28
C GLY A 420 -23.92 10.53 -9.69
N VAL A 421 -23.06 10.74 -8.70
CA VAL A 421 -21.60 10.66 -8.84
C VAL A 421 -21.06 9.74 -7.76
N CYS A 422 -20.19 8.81 -8.15
CA CYS A 422 -19.52 7.85 -7.26
C CYS A 422 -18.03 7.77 -7.61
N ASP A 423 -17.20 7.52 -6.62
CA ASP A 423 -15.78 7.18 -6.82
C ASP A 423 -15.65 5.71 -7.24
N VAL A 424 -14.89 5.44 -8.31
CA VAL A 424 -14.68 4.09 -8.84
C VAL A 424 -13.27 3.91 -9.38
N LEU A 425 -12.83 2.65 -9.44
CA LEU A 425 -11.65 2.26 -10.20
C LEU A 425 -12.01 2.14 -11.70
N VAL A 426 -11.73 3.19 -12.48
CA VAL A 426 -11.97 3.24 -13.93
C VAL A 426 -10.89 2.45 -14.66
N VAL A 427 -11.30 1.64 -15.63
CA VAL A 427 -10.36 0.92 -16.51
C VAL A 427 -10.09 1.79 -17.75
N THR A 428 -8.81 2.01 -18.06
CA THR A 428 -8.35 2.86 -19.17
C THR A 428 -7.41 2.10 -20.09
N ASP A 429 -7.00 2.73 -21.19
CA ASP A 429 -5.92 2.28 -22.07
C ASP A 429 -4.55 2.16 -21.39
N MET A 430 -4.33 2.85 -20.26
CA MET A 430 -3.09 2.79 -19.49
C MET A 430 -3.16 1.85 -18.27
N GLY A 431 -4.31 1.23 -17.99
CA GLY A 431 -4.55 0.37 -16.82
C GLY A 431 -5.79 0.78 -16.01
N LYS A 432 -5.99 0.14 -14.86
CA LYS A 432 -6.93 0.58 -13.82
C LYS A 432 -6.39 1.82 -13.09
N THR A 433 -7.25 2.82 -12.88
CA THR A 433 -6.93 4.09 -12.22
C THR A 433 -8.15 4.68 -11.51
N ASP A 434 -7.96 5.68 -10.65
CA ASP A 434 -9.06 6.31 -9.92
C ASP A 434 -9.89 7.23 -10.84
N GLY A 435 -11.20 7.29 -10.65
CA GLY A 435 -12.05 8.14 -11.46
C GLY A 435 -13.50 8.24 -11.00
N LEU A 436 -14.14 9.34 -11.37
CA LEU A 436 -15.52 9.62 -11.01
C LEU A 436 -16.46 8.99 -12.05
N MET A 437 -17.26 8.02 -11.61
CA MET A 437 -18.40 7.50 -12.36
C MET A 437 -19.58 8.45 -12.18
N VAL A 438 -20.22 8.83 -13.28
CA VAL A 438 -21.46 9.61 -13.28
C VAL A 438 -22.55 8.80 -13.96
N HIS A 439 -23.69 8.67 -13.31
CA HIS A 439 -24.92 8.12 -13.89
C HIS A 439 -25.97 9.22 -13.96
N ALA A 440 -26.29 9.70 -15.16
CA ALA A 440 -27.26 10.75 -15.41
C ALA A 440 -28.49 10.18 -16.14
N LYS A 441 -29.66 10.29 -15.53
CA LYS A 441 -30.91 9.74 -16.06
C LYS A 441 -32.03 10.76 -16.10
N LEU A 442 -32.61 10.92 -17.27
CA LEU A 442 -33.67 11.87 -17.60
C LEU A 442 -34.91 11.08 -18.01
N TYR A 443 -35.95 11.12 -17.17
CA TYR A 443 -37.15 10.31 -17.35
C TYR A 443 -38.19 10.98 -18.26
N HIS A 444 -38.17 12.31 -18.33
CA HIS A 444 -39.08 13.10 -19.16
C HIS A 444 -38.56 13.21 -20.60
N LYS A 445 -39.47 13.23 -21.59
CA LYS A 445 -39.08 13.23 -23.01
C LYS A 445 -38.36 14.53 -23.43
N PRO A 446 -37.27 14.46 -24.22
CA PRO A 446 -36.60 13.24 -24.68
C PRO A 446 -35.83 12.58 -23.55
N ALA A 447 -36.15 11.31 -23.27
CA ALA A 447 -35.56 10.55 -22.19
C ALA A 447 -34.13 10.12 -22.57
N LEU A 448 -33.27 9.97 -21.56
CA LEU A 448 -31.88 9.57 -21.73
C LEU A 448 -31.40 8.85 -20.47
N ASP A 449 -30.64 7.78 -20.64
CA ASP A 449 -29.96 7.07 -19.57
C ASP A 449 -28.49 7.01 -19.97
N LEU A 450 -27.60 7.66 -19.22
CA LEU A 450 -26.22 7.92 -19.64
C LEU A 450 -25.24 7.66 -18.49
N LYS A 451 -24.27 6.79 -18.74
CA LYS A 451 -23.09 6.61 -17.89
C LYS A 451 -21.89 7.29 -18.54
N LEU A 452 -21.03 7.90 -17.74
CA LEU A 452 -19.74 8.45 -18.16
C LEU A 452 -18.73 8.42 -17.01
N PHE A 453 -17.45 8.46 -17.35
CA PHE A 453 -16.36 8.28 -16.41
C PHE A 453 -15.31 9.38 -16.60
N MET A 454 -14.83 9.99 -15.51
CA MET A 454 -13.77 11.00 -15.52
C MET A 454 -12.59 10.53 -14.68
N PRO A 455 -11.52 9.99 -15.29
CA PRO A 455 -10.31 9.61 -14.57
C PRO A 455 -9.63 10.84 -13.92
N TYR A 456 -8.97 10.64 -12.78
CA TYR A 456 -8.16 11.66 -12.12
C TYR A 456 -6.87 11.09 -11.53
N ARG A 457 -6.00 11.98 -11.07
CA ARG A 457 -4.71 11.67 -10.42
C ARG A 457 -4.56 12.52 -9.17
N VAL A 458 -4.37 11.87 -8.01
CA VAL A 458 -4.04 12.60 -6.76
C VAL A 458 -2.57 12.96 -6.70
N LYS A 459 -2.23 13.99 -5.90
CA LYS A 459 -0.84 14.43 -5.67
C LYS A 459 0.10 13.33 -5.14
N ARG A 460 -0.45 12.24 -4.60
CA ARG A 460 0.28 11.03 -4.15
C ARG A 460 0.63 10.04 -5.28
N GLN A 461 0.12 10.24 -6.49
CA GLN A 461 0.25 9.34 -7.65
C GLN A 461 1.11 9.96 -8.78
N ILE A 462 2.18 10.66 -8.40
CA ILE A 462 3.17 11.32 -9.28
C ILE A 462 2.64 12.61 -9.94
N GLY A 463 3.28 13.74 -9.60
CA GLY A 463 2.95 15.07 -10.11
C GLY A 463 1.80 15.74 -9.36
N ASP A 464 1.42 16.94 -9.82
CA ASP A 464 0.29 17.67 -9.24
C ASP A 464 -1.07 17.00 -9.54
N PHE A 465 -2.08 17.39 -8.76
CA PHE A 465 -3.47 17.00 -8.99
C PHE A 465 -3.89 17.30 -10.44
N GLY A 466 -4.52 16.33 -11.09
CA GLY A 466 -5.00 16.47 -12.46
C GLY A 466 -6.22 15.60 -12.74
N PHE A 467 -7.00 15.98 -13.74
CA PHE A 467 -8.14 15.21 -14.22
C PHE A 467 -8.21 15.21 -15.75
N PHE A 468 -8.73 14.11 -16.29
CA PHE A 468 -8.58 13.72 -17.69
C PHE A 468 -9.92 13.80 -18.45
N PRO A 469 -9.95 13.60 -19.78
CA PRO A 469 -11.18 13.72 -20.56
C PRO A 469 -12.25 12.70 -20.15
N ILE A 470 -13.51 13.06 -20.38
CA ILE A 470 -14.68 12.21 -20.15
C ILE A 470 -14.66 11.02 -21.11
N ASN A 471 -14.82 9.83 -20.55
CA ASN A 471 -14.89 8.56 -21.27
C ASN A 471 -16.31 7.97 -21.23
N PHE A 472 -16.72 7.37 -22.34
CA PHE A 472 -17.95 6.57 -22.46
C PHE A 472 -17.58 5.17 -22.98
N TYR A 473 -18.23 4.12 -22.48
CA TYR A 473 -18.18 2.80 -23.10
C TYR A 473 -19.13 2.78 -24.30
N GLU A 474 -18.64 2.40 -25.49
CA GLU A 474 -19.42 2.51 -26.73
C GLU A 474 -20.66 1.61 -26.74
N GLU A 475 -20.59 0.44 -26.09
CA GLU A 475 -21.70 -0.50 -25.93
C GLU A 475 -22.87 0.11 -25.13
N GLU A 476 -22.56 0.79 -24.03
CA GLU A 476 -23.53 1.41 -23.12
C GLU A 476 -24.16 2.71 -23.66
N LEU A 477 -23.65 3.27 -24.77
CA LEU A 477 -24.22 4.49 -25.35
C LEU A 477 -25.66 4.25 -25.85
N PRO A 478 -26.63 5.12 -25.51
CA PRO A 478 -27.97 5.08 -26.12
C PRO A 478 -27.94 5.21 -27.65
N GLU A 479 -28.87 4.54 -28.32
CA GLU A 479 -28.96 4.51 -29.79
C GLU A 479 -29.11 5.90 -30.44
N ILE A 480 -29.73 6.86 -29.74
CA ILE A 480 -29.81 8.27 -30.17
C ILE A 480 -28.45 8.98 -30.20
N LEU A 481 -27.48 8.51 -29.40
CA LEU A 481 -26.11 9.02 -29.37
C LEU A 481 -25.19 8.25 -30.34
N LYS A 482 -25.32 6.93 -30.43
CA LYS A 482 -24.63 6.10 -31.44
C LYS A 482 -24.93 6.58 -32.87
N SER A 483 -26.20 6.88 -33.16
CA SER A 483 -26.62 7.41 -34.47
C SER A 483 -26.24 8.89 -34.70
N GLN A 484 -25.82 9.64 -33.67
CA GLN A 484 -25.47 11.05 -33.77
C GLN A 484 -24.23 11.43 -32.92
N PRO A 485 -23.01 11.04 -33.33
CA PRO A 485 -21.78 11.27 -32.55
C PRO A 485 -21.50 12.73 -32.16
N HIS A 486 -22.02 13.68 -32.94
CA HIS A 486 -21.92 15.12 -32.63
C HIS A 486 -22.71 15.53 -31.38
N LEU A 487 -23.75 14.78 -30.99
CA LEU A 487 -24.43 14.98 -29.71
C LEU A 487 -23.53 14.62 -28.54
N VAL A 488 -22.76 13.53 -28.62
CA VAL A 488 -21.84 13.12 -27.55
C VAL A 488 -20.82 14.22 -27.24
N ALA A 489 -20.18 14.78 -28.28
CA ALA A 489 -19.25 15.90 -28.13
C ALA A 489 -19.94 17.19 -27.60
N THR A 490 -21.19 17.44 -28.00
CA THR A 490 -21.98 18.60 -27.50
C THR A 490 -22.37 18.44 -26.03
N ILE A 491 -22.68 17.21 -25.60
CA ILE A 491 -22.98 16.85 -24.21
C ILE A 491 -21.73 17.02 -23.33
N SER A 492 -20.58 16.46 -23.75
CA SER A 492 -19.31 16.63 -23.03
C SER A 492 -18.92 18.09 -22.90
N LEU A 493 -19.08 18.92 -23.93
CA LEU A 493 -18.81 20.35 -23.85
C LEU A 493 -19.70 21.06 -22.82
N ALA A 494 -21.00 20.77 -22.78
CA ALA A 494 -21.91 21.34 -21.78
C ALA A 494 -21.56 20.93 -20.34
N ILE A 495 -21.01 19.73 -20.13
CA ILE A 495 -20.46 19.30 -18.84
C ILE A 495 -19.19 20.10 -18.51
N TYR A 496 -18.25 20.23 -19.47
CA TYR A 496 -16.99 20.96 -19.27
C TYR A 496 -17.20 22.45 -18.96
N GLU A 497 -18.15 23.12 -19.60
CA GLU A 497 -18.46 24.53 -19.33
C GLU A 497 -18.94 24.75 -17.88
N SER A 498 -19.78 23.85 -17.35
CA SER A 498 -20.22 23.96 -15.96
C SER A 498 -19.14 23.51 -14.97
N LEU A 499 -18.36 22.49 -15.31
CA LEU A 499 -17.24 22.02 -14.51
C LEU A 499 -16.17 23.13 -14.35
N GLU A 500 -15.81 23.81 -15.44
CA GLU A 500 -14.89 24.95 -15.40
C GLU A 500 -15.41 26.08 -14.52
N ALA A 501 -16.68 26.48 -14.71
CA ALA A 501 -17.27 27.59 -13.96
C ALA A 501 -17.27 27.33 -12.44
N GLU A 502 -17.67 26.12 -12.03
CA GLU A 502 -17.80 25.74 -10.61
C GLU A 502 -16.40 25.55 -9.96
N LEU A 503 -15.44 24.91 -10.66
CA LEU A 503 -14.07 24.78 -10.16
C LEU A 503 -13.38 26.14 -10.03
N ASN A 504 -13.48 27.01 -11.05
CA ASN A 504 -12.82 28.32 -11.02
C ASN A 504 -13.51 29.32 -10.08
N GLN A 505 -14.79 29.13 -9.75
CA GLN A 505 -15.46 29.87 -8.69
C GLN A 505 -14.95 29.50 -7.29
N ALA A 506 -14.61 28.22 -7.06
CA ALA A 506 -14.09 27.75 -5.78
C ALA A 506 -12.58 27.97 -5.61
N VAL A 507 -11.79 27.73 -6.67
CA VAL A 507 -10.32 27.88 -6.70
C VAL A 507 -9.90 28.50 -8.04
N PRO A 508 -9.49 29.78 -8.08
CA PRO A 508 -9.20 30.48 -9.34
C PRO A 508 -8.16 29.77 -10.21
N ASN A 509 -8.52 29.52 -11.47
CA ASN A 509 -7.73 28.83 -12.50
C ASN A 509 -7.46 27.33 -12.25
N LEU A 510 -8.13 26.68 -11.29
CA LEU A 510 -7.95 25.24 -11.03
C LEU A 510 -8.28 24.37 -12.26
N TYR A 511 -9.26 24.77 -13.08
CA TYR A 511 -9.54 24.05 -14.33
C TYR A 511 -8.35 24.16 -15.31
N GLN A 512 -7.78 25.36 -15.47
CA GLN A 512 -6.64 25.62 -16.35
C GLN A 512 -5.33 24.95 -15.90
N THR A 513 -5.14 24.68 -14.61
CA THR A 513 -3.92 24.04 -14.09
C THR A 513 -4.03 22.52 -14.03
N ALA A 514 -5.21 21.98 -13.68
CA ALA A 514 -5.41 20.55 -13.43
C ALA A 514 -6.06 19.77 -14.59
N PHE A 515 -6.80 20.41 -15.51
CA PHE A 515 -7.38 19.69 -16.64
C PHE A 515 -6.32 19.34 -17.70
N VAL A 516 -6.22 18.06 -18.03
CA VAL A 516 -5.37 17.56 -19.11
C VAL A 516 -6.25 17.16 -20.29
N ASN A 517 -6.24 17.95 -21.37
CA ASN A 517 -7.08 17.69 -22.56
C ASN A 517 -6.54 16.55 -23.46
N GLU A 518 -5.80 15.62 -22.87
CA GLU A 518 -5.24 14.42 -23.49
C GLU A 518 -5.50 13.25 -22.53
N ASN A 519 -5.87 12.09 -23.07
CA ASN A 519 -5.92 10.86 -22.29
C ASN A 519 -4.50 10.26 -22.16
N ASP A 520 -3.59 11.07 -21.63
CA ASP A 520 -2.23 10.70 -21.24
C ASP A 520 -2.12 11.02 -19.75
N PHE A 521 -2.29 9.97 -18.93
CA PHE A 521 -2.27 10.06 -17.46
C PHE A 521 -1.00 10.73 -16.91
N PHE A 522 0.08 10.72 -17.71
CA PHE A 522 1.40 11.21 -17.36
C PHE A 522 1.77 12.51 -18.12
N ALA A 523 0.80 13.22 -18.71
CA ALA A 523 1.05 14.53 -19.32
C ALA A 523 1.22 15.64 -18.25
N ASN A 524 1.68 16.82 -18.69
CA ASN A 524 2.05 17.98 -17.87
C ASN A 524 3.15 17.77 -16.80
N THR A 525 3.82 16.61 -16.74
CA THR A 525 5.03 16.39 -15.92
C THR A 525 6.25 17.22 -16.34
N ALA A 526 6.20 17.88 -17.50
CA ALA A 526 7.32 18.57 -18.13
C ALA A 526 7.51 20.05 -17.73
N LYS A 527 6.91 20.52 -16.63
CA LYS A 527 7.23 21.82 -16.03
C LYS A 527 8.07 21.64 -14.77
N GLU A 528 9.39 21.56 -14.94
CA GLU A 528 10.33 21.85 -13.86
C GLU A 528 10.23 23.34 -13.50
N GLN A 529 9.40 23.66 -12.50
CA GLN A 529 9.51 24.92 -11.76
C GLN A 529 10.44 24.72 -10.54
N PRO A 530 11.09 25.79 -10.03
CA PRO A 530 12.08 25.68 -8.97
C PRO A 530 11.56 24.98 -7.71
N LEU A 531 12.41 24.17 -7.07
CA LEU A 531 12.02 23.33 -5.94
C LEU A 531 11.42 24.14 -4.78
N VAL A 532 10.20 23.76 -4.39
CA VAL A 532 9.65 23.99 -3.05
C VAL A 532 9.05 22.66 -2.54
N VAL A 533 9.22 22.39 -1.25
CA VAL A 533 8.99 21.09 -0.56
C VAL A 533 7.68 21.19 0.26
N LEU A 534 6.81 20.18 0.42
CA LEU A 534 6.80 18.99 1.32
C LEU A 534 5.44 18.27 1.10
N SER A 535 5.14 17.03 1.55
CA SER A 535 5.86 15.91 2.19
C SER A 535 5.15 14.60 1.75
N ASP A 536 5.74 13.39 1.78
CA ASP A 536 5.81 12.39 2.89
C ASP A 536 6.14 11.00 2.22
N LYS A 537 6.71 9.91 2.79
CA LYS A 537 7.31 9.54 4.10
C LYS A 537 8.21 8.26 3.98
N VAL A 538 8.57 7.51 5.05
CA VAL A 538 9.51 6.33 5.15
C VAL A 538 10.79 6.60 6.02
N SER A 539 11.12 5.91 7.13
CA SER A 539 12.31 6.14 8.01
C SER A 539 13.35 5.02 8.05
N LEU A 540 14.60 5.35 8.44
CA LEU A 540 15.69 4.40 8.77
C LEU A 540 16.46 4.81 10.05
N SER A 541 17.20 3.86 10.65
CA SER A 541 18.08 4.08 11.81
C SER A 541 19.13 2.96 11.93
N LEU A 542 20.25 3.24 12.61
CA LEU A 542 21.47 2.41 12.56
C LEU A 542 21.34 1.02 13.21
N LEU A 543 22.08 0.05 12.66
CA LEU A 543 22.22 -1.30 13.20
C LEU A 543 23.13 -1.33 14.45
N PRO A 544 22.72 -1.99 15.55
CA PRO A 544 23.64 -2.39 16.60
C PRO A 544 24.41 -3.66 16.21
N LEU A 545 25.66 -3.77 16.68
CA LEU A 545 26.46 -4.99 16.57
C LEU A 545 25.86 -6.11 17.44
N TYR A 546 25.83 -7.33 16.90
CA TYR A 546 25.63 -8.58 17.63
C TYR A 546 26.79 -9.54 17.31
N THR A 547 27.20 -10.36 18.27
CA THR A 547 28.24 -11.37 18.04
C THR A 547 27.66 -12.60 17.32
N PRO A 548 28.46 -13.38 16.56
CA PRO A 548 27.97 -14.59 15.88
C PRO A 548 27.31 -15.64 16.78
N LYS A 549 27.69 -15.70 18.08
CA LYS A 549 27.01 -16.57 19.07
C LYS A 549 25.59 -16.11 19.41
N GLU A 550 25.34 -14.80 19.38
CA GLU A 550 23.99 -14.24 19.60
C GLU A 550 23.14 -14.34 18.34
N MET A 551 23.76 -14.28 17.14
CA MET A 551 23.06 -14.55 15.88
C MET A 551 22.59 -16.00 15.81
N ALA A 552 23.46 -16.98 16.09
CA ALA A 552 23.09 -18.40 16.08
C ALA A 552 21.92 -18.71 17.03
N LYS A 553 21.90 -18.11 18.23
CA LYS A 553 20.77 -18.24 19.16
C LYS A 553 19.50 -17.59 18.61
N LYS A 554 19.61 -16.41 17.98
CA LYS A 554 18.45 -15.75 17.33
C LYS A 554 17.97 -16.45 16.06
N GLU A 555 18.76 -17.31 15.44
CA GLU A 555 18.34 -18.10 14.30
C GLU A 555 17.48 -19.32 14.71
N GLU A 556 17.72 -19.90 15.90
CA GLU A 556 16.72 -20.79 16.54
C GLU A 556 15.42 -20.06 16.92
N GLU A 557 15.49 -18.76 17.21
CA GLU A 557 14.34 -17.92 17.58
C GLU A 557 13.60 -17.32 16.34
N ARG A 558 14.20 -17.36 15.15
CA ARG A 558 13.63 -16.85 13.88
C ARG A 558 12.58 -17.76 13.24
N SER A 559 12.35 -18.96 13.77
CA SER A 559 11.44 -19.95 13.19
C SER A 559 9.93 -19.65 13.35
N TYR A 560 9.54 -18.50 13.93
CA TYR A 560 8.16 -18.18 14.28
C TYR A 560 7.62 -16.99 13.48
N ILE A 561 6.41 -17.13 12.95
CA ILE A 561 5.76 -16.11 12.15
C ILE A 561 5.23 -15.00 13.08
N ASN A 562 5.63 -13.75 12.82
CA ASN A 562 5.10 -12.57 13.49
C ASN A 562 3.66 -12.30 13.02
N ALA A 563 2.74 -12.06 13.95
CA ALA A 563 1.34 -11.78 13.64
C ALA A 563 1.19 -10.52 12.75
N PHE A 564 2.01 -9.49 12.98
CA PHE A 564 1.89 -8.23 12.24
C PHE A 564 2.22 -8.40 10.75
N ASP A 565 3.15 -9.31 10.41
CA ASP A 565 3.58 -9.57 9.02
C ASP A 565 2.54 -10.37 8.19
N ILE A 566 1.56 -11.00 8.84
CA ILE A 566 0.35 -11.51 8.18
C ILE A 566 -0.74 -10.43 8.17
N ILE A 567 -0.94 -9.70 9.27
CA ILE A 567 -1.95 -8.63 9.39
C ILE A 567 -1.77 -7.54 8.33
N LYS A 568 -0.52 -7.13 8.00
CA LYS A 568 -0.26 -6.13 6.94
C LYS A 568 -0.73 -6.55 5.55
N ARG A 569 -0.98 -7.85 5.31
CA ARG A 569 -1.49 -8.38 4.04
C ARG A 569 -2.98 -8.12 3.84
N LEU A 570 -3.70 -7.73 4.91
CA LEU A 570 -5.08 -7.28 4.80
C LEU A 570 -5.14 -5.90 4.13
N ALA A 571 -6.01 -5.77 3.13
CA ALA A 571 -6.36 -4.48 2.53
C ALA A 571 -6.98 -3.55 3.58
N PRO A 572 -6.89 -2.21 3.44
CA PRO A 572 -7.35 -1.28 4.47
C PRO A 572 -8.80 -1.52 4.93
N ASN A 573 -9.73 -1.74 4.00
CA ASN A 573 -11.14 -2.07 4.30
C ASN A 573 -11.35 -3.41 5.02
N GLN A 574 -10.38 -4.34 4.98
CA GLN A 574 -10.42 -5.62 5.68
C GLN A 574 -9.83 -5.54 7.10
N ARG A 575 -9.30 -4.39 7.52
CA ARG A 575 -8.60 -4.24 8.81
C ARG A 575 -9.55 -4.02 9.99
N GLU A 576 -10.74 -3.48 9.76
CA GLU A 576 -11.79 -3.35 10.78
C GLU A 576 -12.21 -4.71 11.36
N TYR A 577 -12.08 -5.80 10.59
CA TYR A 577 -12.26 -7.19 11.04
C TYR A 577 -11.46 -7.55 12.32
N LEU A 578 -10.32 -6.89 12.53
CA LEU A 578 -9.45 -7.10 13.71
C LEU A 578 -10.00 -6.42 14.97
N GLN A 579 -10.95 -5.50 14.82
CA GLN A 579 -11.65 -4.87 15.93
C GLN A 579 -12.81 -5.76 16.39
N VAL A 580 -12.89 -5.95 17.70
CA VAL A 580 -13.88 -6.77 18.38
C VAL A 580 -14.86 -5.89 19.13
N ILE A 581 -16.11 -6.30 19.17
CA ILE A 581 -17.12 -5.68 20.03
C ILE A 581 -17.15 -6.49 21.33
N ALA A 582 -16.58 -5.92 22.39
CA ALA A 582 -16.53 -6.51 23.72
C ALA A 582 -17.91 -6.41 24.41
N PRO A 583 -18.45 -7.49 24.99
CA PRO A 583 -19.70 -7.44 25.73
C PRO A 583 -19.53 -6.85 27.14
N ASP A 584 -20.61 -6.29 27.68
CA ASP A 584 -20.71 -5.71 29.04
C ASP A 584 -20.08 -6.55 30.16
N TRP A 585 -20.19 -7.88 30.08
CA TRP A 585 -19.64 -8.78 31.09
C TRP A 585 -18.12 -8.87 31.02
N LEU A 586 -17.54 -8.82 29.81
CA LEU A 586 -16.10 -8.94 29.60
C LEU A 586 -15.37 -7.68 30.09
N LEU A 587 -15.98 -6.50 29.92
CA LEU A 587 -15.47 -5.23 30.44
C LEU A 587 -15.47 -5.15 31.99
N LYS A 588 -16.18 -6.07 32.66
CA LYS A 588 -16.27 -6.19 34.13
C LYS A 588 -15.51 -7.42 34.68
N ASP A 589 -14.98 -8.28 33.80
CA ASP A 589 -14.19 -9.47 34.12
C ASP A 589 -12.69 -9.14 33.99
N VAL A 590 -11.83 -9.81 34.78
CA VAL A 590 -10.37 -9.68 34.67
C VAL A 590 -9.87 -10.17 33.30
N LEU A 591 -10.62 -11.05 32.63
CA LEU A 591 -10.42 -11.45 31.23
C LEU A 591 -10.48 -10.26 30.26
N GLY A 592 -11.24 -9.21 30.57
CA GLY A 592 -11.27 -7.96 29.81
C GLY A 592 -9.90 -7.29 29.67
N THR A 593 -8.94 -7.60 30.56
CA THR A 593 -7.55 -7.15 30.40
C THR A 593 -6.89 -7.66 29.11
N GLN A 594 -7.40 -8.74 28.48
CA GLN A 594 -6.98 -9.18 27.14
C GLN A 594 -7.14 -8.08 26.09
N LEU A 595 -8.24 -7.31 26.14
CA LEU A 595 -8.57 -6.27 25.16
C LEU A 595 -7.49 -5.17 25.10
N ASN A 596 -7.04 -4.71 26.27
CA ASN A 596 -5.98 -3.71 26.43
C ASN A 596 -4.60 -4.21 25.92
N TYR A 597 -4.44 -5.52 25.75
CA TYR A 597 -3.22 -6.14 25.20
C TYR A 597 -3.35 -6.54 23.73
N MET A 598 -4.54 -6.45 23.10
CA MET A 598 -4.72 -6.72 21.67
C MET A 598 -3.84 -5.84 20.76
N PRO A 599 -3.59 -4.54 21.02
CA PRO A 599 -2.64 -3.76 20.24
C PRO A 599 -1.23 -4.37 20.24
N THR A 600 -0.77 -4.82 21.41
CA THR A 600 0.54 -5.44 21.60
C THR A 600 0.61 -6.84 20.98
N LEU A 601 -0.46 -7.62 21.07
CA LEU A 601 -0.55 -8.93 20.40
C LEU A 601 -0.48 -8.76 18.88
N TYR A 602 -1.30 -7.88 18.29
CA TYR A 602 -1.28 -7.64 16.86
C TYR A 602 0.03 -7.03 16.34
N LYS A 603 0.67 -6.10 17.07
CA LYS A 603 1.92 -5.42 16.64
C LYS A 603 3.21 -6.19 16.97
N GLN A 604 3.21 -7.00 18.02
CA GLN A 604 4.44 -7.57 18.62
C GLN A 604 4.29 -9.03 19.07
N GLY A 605 3.25 -9.73 18.63
CA GLY A 605 3.02 -11.13 18.95
C GLY A 605 3.59 -12.10 17.92
N ARG A 606 4.09 -13.25 18.38
CA ARG A 606 4.36 -14.41 17.51
C ARG A 606 3.14 -15.34 17.48
N ILE A 607 2.96 -16.02 16.35
CA ILE A 607 1.95 -17.06 16.20
C ILE A 607 2.51 -18.39 16.71
N VAL A 608 1.76 -19.06 17.59
CA VAL A 608 2.01 -20.43 18.04
C VAL A 608 0.71 -21.22 18.06
N TRP A 609 0.79 -22.54 18.23
CA TRP A 609 -0.39 -23.38 18.41
C TRP A 609 -0.82 -23.43 19.89
N ALA A 610 -2.13 -23.52 20.10
CA ALA A 610 -2.75 -23.81 21.39
C ALA A 610 -3.66 -25.04 21.30
N SER A 611 -3.96 -25.66 22.44
CA SER A 611 -5.10 -26.56 22.63
C SER A 611 -6.03 -26.02 23.70
N VAL A 612 -7.33 -26.24 23.56
CA VAL A 612 -8.32 -25.99 24.62
C VAL A 612 -8.21 -27.03 25.73
N ILE A 613 -8.26 -26.53 26.96
CA ILE A 613 -8.49 -27.32 28.17
C ILE A 613 -9.99 -27.33 28.48
N TRP A 614 -10.64 -26.17 28.46
CA TRP A 614 -12.07 -26.02 28.71
C TRP A 614 -12.62 -24.76 28.02
N ALA A 615 -13.91 -24.74 27.67
CA ALA A 615 -14.59 -23.51 27.26
C ALA A 615 -16.09 -23.59 27.62
N ASN A 616 -16.76 -22.43 27.68
CA ASN A 616 -18.21 -22.39 27.89
C ASN A 616 -18.95 -23.12 26.75
N HIS A 617 -19.89 -24.01 27.09
CA HIS A 617 -20.59 -24.89 26.13
C HIS A 617 -21.14 -24.15 24.90
N LYS A 618 -21.63 -22.91 25.06
CA LYS A 618 -22.17 -22.10 23.96
C LYS A 618 -21.20 -21.94 22.78
N ILE A 619 -19.88 -21.95 22.99
CA ILE A 619 -18.92 -21.74 21.90
C ILE A 619 -18.83 -22.94 20.93
N PHE A 620 -19.38 -24.10 21.31
CA PHE A 620 -19.50 -25.28 20.47
C PHE A 620 -20.84 -25.34 19.71
N GLU A 621 -21.73 -24.36 19.93
CA GLU A 621 -23.06 -24.23 19.32
C GLU A 621 -23.11 -23.00 18.42
N GLN A 622 -24.04 -22.94 17.46
CA GLN A 622 -24.27 -21.74 16.66
C GLN A 622 -24.94 -20.64 17.51
N GLY A 623 -24.47 -19.40 17.43
CA GLY A 623 -25.02 -18.29 18.20
C GLY A 623 -24.18 -17.01 18.09
N GLN A 624 -24.60 -15.97 18.79
CA GLN A 624 -23.94 -14.65 18.78
C GLN A 624 -22.99 -14.46 19.98
N ASP A 625 -23.22 -15.18 21.09
CA ASP A 625 -22.48 -15.00 22.35
C ASP A 625 -21.02 -15.44 22.22
N SER A 626 -20.08 -14.49 22.22
CA SER A 626 -18.63 -14.77 22.32
C SER A 626 -18.25 -15.10 23.77
N CYS A 627 -17.40 -16.10 23.97
CA CYS A 627 -17.30 -16.84 25.25
C CYS A 627 -15.89 -16.86 25.86
N ALA A 628 -15.80 -17.12 27.16
CA ALA A 628 -14.55 -17.43 27.85
C ALA A 628 -14.19 -18.93 27.74
N GLY A 629 -12.89 -19.23 27.85
CA GLY A 629 -12.35 -20.56 28.08
C GLY A 629 -10.87 -20.52 28.47
N GLU A 630 -10.27 -21.70 28.59
CA GLU A 630 -8.93 -21.96 29.09
C GLU A 630 -8.14 -22.74 28.04
N ILE A 631 -6.93 -22.27 27.72
CA ILE A 631 -6.05 -22.89 26.72
C ILE A 631 -4.67 -23.19 27.29
N ILE A 632 -4.06 -24.28 26.80
CA ILE A 632 -2.64 -24.59 26.95
C ILE A 632 -1.92 -24.25 25.65
N PHE A 633 -0.72 -23.68 25.74
CA PHE A 633 0.13 -23.40 24.58
C PHE A 633 1.61 -23.55 24.94
N ASP A 634 2.41 -23.83 23.92
CA ASP A 634 3.87 -23.80 24.03
C ASP A 634 4.36 -22.36 23.74
N PRO A 635 4.94 -21.64 24.72
CA PRO A 635 5.47 -20.30 24.48
C PRO A 635 6.65 -20.29 23.48
N LYS A 636 7.34 -21.42 23.30
CA LYS A 636 8.41 -21.64 22.33
C LYS A 636 7.90 -22.22 21.01
N GLY A 637 6.65 -22.67 20.93
CA GLY A 637 6.03 -23.18 19.70
C GLY A 637 6.65 -24.45 19.10
N ARG A 638 7.28 -25.31 19.91
CA ARG A 638 8.02 -26.52 19.48
C ARG A 638 7.21 -27.82 19.63
N THR A 639 6.25 -27.84 20.56
CA THR A 639 5.38 -28.97 20.88
C THR A 639 4.42 -29.29 19.72
N SER A 640 4.22 -30.58 19.40
CA SER A 640 3.34 -30.99 18.30
C SER A 640 1.85 -30.83 18.64
N LEU A 641 0.99 -30.82 17.61
CA LEU A 641 -0.46 -30.70 17.79
C LEU A 641 -1.09 -31.87 18.56
N GLU A 642 -0.48 -33.06 18.50
CA GLU A 642 -1.00 -34.26 19.17
C GLU A 642 -0.61 -34.27 20.65
N GLU A 643 0.64 -33.95 20.96
CA GLU A 643 1.10 -33.74 22.34
C GLU A 643 0.33 -32.60 23.02
N LEU A 644 0.13 -31.47 22.33
CA LEU A 644 -0.56 -30.31 22.89
C LEU A 644 -2.04 -30.59 23.20
N ARG A 645 -2.70 -31.47 22.42
CA ARG A 645 -4.02 -32.02 22.78
C ARG A 645 -3.94 -32.87 24.04
N ALA A 646 -3.02 -33.83 24.09
CA ALA A 646 -2.86 -34.74 25.23
C ALA A 646 -2.60 -34.00 26.55
N TYR A 647 -1.76 -32.95 26.55
CA TYR A 647 -1.54 -32.10 27.73
C TYR A 647 -2.79 -31.28 28.10
N GLY A 648 -3.59 -30.84 27.13
CA GLY A 648 -4.88 -30.16 27.36
C GLY A 648 -5.93 -31.09 27.98
N GLU A 649 -6.04 -32.32 27.48
CA GLU A 649 -6.93 -33.38 27.99
C GLU A 649 -6.52 -33.83 29.40
N ALA A 650 -5.20 -33.95 29.66
CA ALA A 650 -4.67 -34.23 31.00
C ALA A 650 -5.09 -33.18 32.02
N LEU A 651 -5.00 -31.88 31.68
CA LEU A 651 -5.49 -30.80 32.54
C LEU A 651 -7.02 -30.81 32.68
N HIS A 652 -7.77 -31.08 31.60
CA HIS A 652 -9.22 -31.17 31.65
C HIS A 652 -9.69 -32.22 32.66
N SER A 653 -8.98 -33.36 32.74
CA SER A 653 -9.29 -34.45 33.68
C SER A 653 -9.23 -34.05 35.16
N LEU A 654 -8.60 -32.92 35.50
CA LEU A 654 -8.54 -32.40 36.87
C LEU A 654 -9.81 -31.64 37.30
N LYS A 655 -10.71 -31.27 36.37
CA LYS A 655 -11.93 -30.52 36.70
C LYS A 655 -12.86 -31.35 37.59
N GLY A 656 -13.26 -30.80 38.75
CA GLY A 656 -14.07 -31.49 39.75
C GLY A 656 -13.32 -32.51 40.62
N VAL A 657 -12.03 -32.74 40.38
CA VAL A 657 -11.20 -33.69 41.16
C VAL A 657 -10.51 -32.97 42.33
N THR A 658 -10.06 -33.70 43.34
CA THR A 658 -9.15 -33.18 44.39
C THR A 658 -7.82 -33.96 44.33
N PRO A 659 -6.84 -33.50 43.53
CA PRO A 659 -5.51 -34.10 43.48
C PRO A 659 -4.78 -34.03 44.82
N ARG A 660 -3.83 -34.97 45.03
CA ARG A 660 -2.91 -34.93 46.18
C ARG A 660 -1.74 -33.96 45.95
N GLU A 661 -1.29 -33.85 44.71
CA GLU A 661 -0.15 -33.01 44.36
C GLU A 661 -0.52 -31.51 44.41
N PRO A 662 0.26 -30.66 45.11
CA PRO A 662 -0.13 -29.26 45.34
C PRO A 662 -0.29 -28.42 44.07
N ASP A 663 0.49 -28.69 43.01
CA ASP A 663 0.42 -27.95 41.73
C ASP A 663 -0.84 -28.32 40.92
N GLN A 664 -1.13 -29.61 40.77
CA GLN A 664 -2.39 -30.10 40.19
C GLN A 664 -3.62 -29.58 40.96
N LEU A 665 -3.54 -29.47 42.29
CA LEU A 665 -4.64 -28.97 43.11
C LEU A 665 -4.98 -27.49 42.83
N VAL A 666 -4.02 -26.66 42.39
CA VAL A 666 -4.32 -25.29 41.95
C VAL A 666 -5.13 -25.31 40.65
N TYR A 667 -4.73 -26.13 39.68
CA TYR A 667 -5.45 -26.30 38.40
C TYR A 667 -6.84 -26.89 38.58
N ALA A 668 -6.99 -27.93 39.42
CA ALA A 668 -8.28 -28.52 39.74
C ALA A 668 -9.26 -27.49 40.35
N ARG A 669 -8.77 -26.64 41.26
CA ARG A 669 -9.56 -25.54 41.84
C ARG A 669 -9.95 -24.49 40.80
N HIS A 670 -9.01 -24.06 39.95
CA HIS A 670 -9.26 -23.10 38.87
C HIS A 670 -10.30 -23.61 37.87
N LEU A 671 -10.11 -24.81 37.30
CA LEU A 671 -11.03 -25.37 36.29
C LEU A 671 -12.43 -25.66 36.85
N THR A 672 -12.56 -25.85 38.16
CA THR A 672 -13.84 -26.03 38.86
C THR A 672 -14.53 -24.69 39.19
N GLN A 673 -13.78 -23.59 39.31
CA GLN A 673 -14.33 -22.25 39.53
C GLN A 673 -14.45 -21.50 38.20
N GLU A 674 -15.59 -21.62 37.51
CA GLU A 674 -15.75 -21.10 36.13
C GLU A 674 -15.62 -19.56 35.98
N ASN A 675 -15.53 -18.82 37.09
CA ASN A 675 -15.25 -17.39 37.14
C ASN A 675 -13.79 -17.03 37.50
N SER A 676 -12.91 -17.98 37.84
CA SER A 676 -11.49 -17.71 38.05
C SER A 676 -10.75 -17.55 36.72
N ARG A 677 -9.61 -16.83 36.74
CA ARG A 677 -8.83 -16.46 35.56
C ARG A 677 -7.34 -16.62 35.83
N VAL A 678 -6.60 -17.20 34.88
CA VAL A 678 -5.14 -17.33 34.92
C VAL A 678 -4.52 -16.79 33.64
N PHE A 679 -3.25 -16.36 33.71
CA PHE A 679 -2.55 -15.81 32.55
C PHE A 679 -1.07 -16.21 32.63
N GLY A 680 -0.63 -17.10 31.74
CA GLY A 680 0.75 -17.60 31.72
C GLY A 680 1.11 -18.46 32.95
N MET A 681 0.16 -19.25 33.45
CA MET A 681 0.40 -20.18 34.55
C MET A 681 1.19 -21.40 34.04
N PRO A 682 2.31 -21.80 34.68
CA PRO A 682 3.15 -22.90 34.21
C PRO A 682 2.52 -24.26 34.51
N TYR A 683 2.63 -25.18 33.55
CA TYR A 683 2.11 -26.55 33.62
C TYR A 683 2.57 -27.32 34.88
N PRO A 684 1.74 -28.22 35.46
CA PRO A 684 2.12 -29.00 36.64
C PRO A 684 3.36 -29.86 36.38
N LYS A 685 4.44 -29.62 37.13
CA LYS A 685 5.66 -30.43 37.07
C LYS A 685 5.43 -31.87 37.53
N SER A 686 4.39 -32.10 38.35
CA SER A 686 3.95 -33.45 38.72
C SER A 686 3.21 -34.20 37.61
N LEU A 687 2.82 -33.54 36.50
CA LEU A 687 2.28 -34.17 35.28
C LEU A 687 3.33 -34.25 34.16
N GLY A 688 4.34 -33.37 34.14
CA GLY A 688 5.46 -33.42 33.21
C GLY A 688 6.37 -32.20 33.31
N ASP A 689 7.67 -32.39 33.10
CA ASP A 689 8.65 -31.29 33.11
C ASP A 689 8.73 -30.62 31.73
N VAL A 690 7.71 -29.83 31.40
CA VAL A 690 7.55 -29.14 30.11
C VAL A 690 7.26 -27.65 30.30
N ASP A 691 7.84 -26.80 29.45
CA ASP A 691 7.72 -25.33 29.52
C ASP A 691 6.35 -24.78 29.03
N LEU A 692 5.26 -25.55 29.16
CA LEU A 692 3.95 -25.16 28.67
C LEU A 692 3.26 -24.15 29.61
N LEU A 693 2.47 -23.25 29.02
CA LEU A 693 1.74 -22.21 29.73
C LEU A 693 0.23 -22.35 29.52
N VAL A 694 -0.53 -21.97 30.56
CA VAL A 694 -1.99 -21.96 30.57
C VAL A 694 -2.52 -20.55 30.77
N SER A 695 -3.53 -20.17 29.98
CA SER A 695 -4.21 -18.88 30.08
C SER A 695 -5.70 -18.98 29.82
N SER A 696 -6.46 -18.17 30.55
CA SER A 696 -7.82 -17.77 30.19
C SER A 696 -7.79 -16.93 28.92
N VAL A 697 -8.71 -17.21 27.99
CA VAL A 697 -8.87 -16.50 26.72
C VAL A 697 -10.34 -16.26 26.41
N TRP A 698 -10.64 -15.12 25.79
CA TRP A 698 -11.94 -14.83 25.21
C TRP A 698 -11.96 -15.19 23.72
N PHE A 699 -12.88 -16.08 23.36
CA PHE A 699 -13.17 -16.54 22.01
C PHE A 699 -14.18 -15.60 21.35
N TYR A 700 -13.69 -14.63 20.57
CA TYR A 700 -14.55 -13.81 19.71
C TYR A 700 -15.02 -14.62 18.49
N ARG A 701 -16.34 -14.77 18.30
CA ARG A 701 -16.87 -15.68 17.28
C ARG A 701 -16.47 -15.33 15.85
N ARG A 702 -16.40 -14.04 15.49
CA ARG A 702 -15.98 -13.61 14.13
C ARG A 702 -14.54 -14.01 13.81
N HIS A 703 -13.73 -14.38 14.81
CA HIS A 703 -12.35 -14.86 14.66
C HIS A 703 -12.24 -16.39 14.52
N LEU A 704 -13.37 -17.12 14.44
CA LEU A 704 -13.44 -18.55 14.14
C LEU A 704 -14.15 -18.75 12.77
N PRO A 705 -13.68 -19.66 11.88
CA PRO A 705 -14.21 -19.80 10.51
C PRO A 705 -15.74 -19.90 10.40
N ASN A 706 -16.35 -20.70 11.28
CA ASN A 706 -17.80 -20.95 11.36
C ASN A 706 -18.42 -20.41 12.65
N GLY A 707 -17.75 -19.51 13.36
CA GLY A 707 -18.23 -18.97 14.64
C GLY A 707 -18.26 -19.96 15.81
N MET A 708 -17.74 -21.17 15.64
CA MET A 708 -17.79 -22.28 16.61
C MET A 708 -16.41 -22.90 16.81
N LEU A 709 -16.11 -23.30 18.06
CA LEU A 709 -14.88 -23.99 18.44
C LEU A 709 -14.90 -25.46 17.95
N SER A 710 -14.47 -25.67 16.70
CA SER A 710 -14.73 -26.92 15.99
C SER A 710 -13.62 -27.96 16.10
N ASP A 711 -12.41 -27.52 16.43
CA ASP A 711 -11.27 -28.35 16.83
C ASP A 711 -10.80 -27.94 18.23
N THR A 712 -10.06 -28.81 18.93
CA THR A 712 -9.38 -28.46 20.17
C THR A 712 -8.14 -27.61 19.94
N VAL A 713 -7.47 -27.72 18.77
CA VAL A 713 -6.26 -26.95 18.43
C VAL A 713 -6.48 -25.89 17.36
N PHE A 714 -5.82 -24.74 17.50
CA PHE A 714 -5.87 -23.59 16.60
C PHE A 714 -4.65 -22.68 16.82
N PRO A 715 -4.33 -21.80 15.86
CA PRO A 715 -3.29 -20.79 16.03
C PRO A 715 -3.74 -19.68 17.00
N ILE A 716 -2.83 -19.26 17.86
CA ILE A 716 -2.98 -18.11 18.77
C ILE A 716 -1.85 -17.12 18.57
N ILE A 717 -2.08 -15.88 19.01
CA ILE A 717 -1.07 -14.83 19.10
C ILE A 717 -0.62 -14.72 20.56
N ILE A 718 0.70 -14.73 20.79
CA ILE A 718 1.33 -14.58 22.11
C ILE A 718 2.43 -13.52 22.09
N SER A 719 2.66 -12.85 23.22
CA SER A 719 3.81 -11.96 23.39
C SER A 719 4.32 -11.99 24.83
N GLU A 720 5.63 -11.84 25.01
CA GLU A 720 6.25 -11.80 26.34
C GLU A 720 5.88 -10.49 27.08
N HIS A 721 5.49 -9.45 26.34
CA HIS A 721 5.07 -8.15 26.88
C HIS A 721 3.63 -8.12 27.41
N THR A 722 2.81 -9.16 27.16
CA THR A 722 1.38 -9.18 27.50
C THR A 722 1.06 -9.95 28.78
N LYS A 723 2.08 -10.38 29.55
CA LYS A 723 1.92 -11.04 30.87
C LYS A 723 0.90 -12.18 30.83
N GLY A 724 1.07 -13.09 29.88
CA GLY A 724 0.21 -14.25 29.68
C GLY A 724 -1.16 -13.96 29.07
N ARG A 725 -1.51 -12.72 28.71
CA ARG A 725 -2.68 -12.46 27.86
C ARG A 725 -2.35 -12.87 26.44
N VAL A 726 -3.27 -13.59 25.83
CA VAL A 726 -3.16 -14.24 24.52
C VAL A 726 -4.49 -14.09 23.80
N MET A 727 -4.53 -14.33 22.49
CA MET A 727 -5.79 -14.36 21.73
C MET A 727 -5.74 -15.36 20.60
N VAL A 728 -6.90 -15.85 20.17
CA VAL A 728 -7.03 -16.61 18.91
C VAL A 728 -6.55 -15.73 17.74
N LEU A 729 -5.74 -16.29 16.85
CA LEU A 729 -5.40 -15.61 15.59
C LEU A 729 -6.70 -15.45 14.78
N PRO A 730 -7.08 -14.26 14.31
CA PRO A 730 -8.32 -14.08 13.54
C PRO A 730 -8.38 -14.99 12.30
N SER A 731 -9.50 -15.67 12.07
CA SER A 731 -9.63 -16.74 11.06
C SER A 731 -9.30 -16.33 9.63
N ARG A 732 -9.51 -15.05 9.25
CA ARG A 732 -9.05 -14.47 7.97
C ARG A 732 -7.53 -14.60 7.74
N LEU A 733 -6.74 -14.81 8.79
CA LEU A 733 -5.27 -14.92 8.77
C LEU A 733 -4.76 -16.37 8.90
N TRP A 734 -5.66 -17.37 8.91
CA TRP A 734 -5.27 -18.79 8.99
C TRP A 734 -4.71 -19.29 7.66
N GLU A 735 -3.88 -20.34 7.72
CA GLU A 735 -3.43 -21.02 6.50
C GLU A 735 -4.62 -21.69 5.79
N PRO A 736 -4.79 -21.54 4.45
CA PRO A 736 -6.02 -21.95 3.77
C PRO A 736 -6.39 -23.44 3.90
N LYS A 737 -5.41 -24.36 3.92
CA LYS A 737 -5.71 -25.80 4.11
C LYS A 737 -6.19 -26.06 5.54
N PHE A 738 -5.59 -25.43 6.54
CA PHE A 738 -6.07 -25.52 7.93
C PHE A 738 -7.47 -24.93 8.09
N TYR A 739 -7.75 -23.79 7.46
CA TYR A 739 -9.09 -23.15 7.44
C TYR A 739 -10.15 -24.10 6.86
N GLN A 740 -9.92 -24.65 5.67
CA GLN A 740 -10.85 -25.60 5.04
C GLN A 740 -10.97 -26.91 5.83
N ALA A 741 -9.88 -27.40 6.41
CA ALA A 741 -9.91 -28.60 7.25
C ALA A 741 -10.67 -28.37 8.57
N TRP A 742 -10.68 -27.14 9.13
CA TRP A 742 -11.53 -26.77 10.26
C TRP A 742 -13.01 -26.81 9.89
N LEU A 743 -13.40 -26.22 8.76
CA LEU A 743 -14.79 -26.28 8.26
C LEU A 743 -15.24 -27.72 8.00
N GLN A 744 -14.39 -28.56 7.42
CA GLN A 744 -14.72 -29.98 7.22
C GLN A 744 -14.83 -30.75 8.55
N ARG A 745 -13.99 -30.46 9.55
CA ARG A 745 -14.12 -31.05 10.90
C ARG A 745 -15.38 -30.57 11.61
N ALA A 746 -15.77 -29.30 11.44
CA ALA A 746 -17.03 -28.78 11.92
C ALA A 746 -18.22 -29.51 11.29
N LYS A 747 -18.21 -29.67 9.96
CA LYS A 747 -19.27 -30.38 9.22
C LYS A 747 -19.42 -31.83 9.68
N ASN A 748 -18.31 -32.53 9.88
CA ASN A 748 -18.30 -33.91 10.37
C ASN A 748 -18.78 -34.05 11.83
N LYS A 749 -18.64 -33.01 12.66
CA LYS A 749 -18.92 -33.04 14.10
C LYS A 749 -20.30 -32.49 14.48
N PHE A 750 -20.85 -31.55 13.71
CA PHE A 750 -22.07 -30.81 14.06
C PHE A 750 -23.17 -30.82 12.98
N GLY A 751 -22.95 -31.43 11.80
CA GLY A 751 -23.90 -31.38 10.68
C GLY A 751 -23.61 -30.23 9.73
N GLU A 752 -24.62 -29.59 9.15
CA GLU A 752 -24.36 -28.45 8.25
C GLU A 752 -23.94 -27.20 9.03
N THR A 753 -22.79 -26.64 8.67
CA THR A 753 -22.19 -25.46 9.31
C THR A 753 -21.87 -24.40 8.27
N TYR A 754 -22.24 -23.16 8.57
CA TYR A 754 -22.02 -22.01 7.68
C TYR A 754 -20.61 -21.44 7.84
N ASP A 755 -19.99 -21.04 6.73
CA ASP A 755 -18.77 -20.22 6.74
C ASP A 755 -19.17 -18.76 7.03
N LEU A 756 -18.53 -18.14 8.03
CA LEU A 756 -18.79 -16.74 8.36
C LEU A 756 -18.00 -15.77 7.48
N LEU A 757 -16.88 -16.18 6.88
CA LEU A 757 -16.01 -15.24 6.18
C LEU A 757 -16.68 -14.60 4.94
N PRO A 758 -17.46 -15.32 4.10
CA PRO A 758 -18.23 -14.69 3.03
C PRO A 758 -19.26 -13.69 3.55
N GLN A 759 -19.95 -14.00 4.65
CA GLN A 759 -20.94 -13.10 5.27
C GLN A 759 -20.28 -11.86 5.89
N ILE A 760 -19.06 -12.02 6.42
CA ILE A 760 -18.24 -10.95 6.97
C ILE A 760 -17.70 -10.06 5.84
N GLU A 761 -17.27 -10.63 4.72
CA GLU A 761 -16.87 -9.88 3.51
C GLU A 761 -18.04 -9.21 2.80
N GLU A 762 -19.24 -9.76 2.91
CA GLU A 762 -20.48 -9.13 2.46
C GLU A 762 -20.81 -7.94 3.38
N GLN A 763 -20.81 -8.13 4.71
CA GLN A 763 -20.97 -7.05 5.67
C GLN A 763 -19.89 -5.95 5.53
N GLU A 764 -18.63 -6.29 5.27
CA GLU A 764 -17.54 -5.32 5.03
C GLU A 764 -17.66 -4.61 3.67
N ARG A 765 -18.38 -5.19 2.70
CA ARG A 765 -18.80 -4.53 1.44
C ARG A 765 -20.09 -3.72 1.58
N TYR A 766 -20.85 -3.91 2.66
CA TYR A 766 -22.16 -3.32 2.89
C TYR A 766 -22.33 -2.67 4.28
N SER A 767 -21.24 -2.21 4.93
CA SER A 767 -21.30 -1.42 6.18
C SER A 767 -20.68 -0.03 6.00
N SER A 768 -21.52 1.00 5.92
CA SER A 768 -21.12 2.34 6.34
C SER A 768 -21.06 2.35 7.88
N TYR A 769 -20.04 3.03 8.43
CA TYR A 769 -19.67 3.00 9.85
C TYR A 769 -20.84 2.86 10.84
N ILE A 770 -20.96 1.71 11.53
CA ILE A 770 -21.93 1.52 12.64
C ILE A 770 -21.36 2.17 13.93
N LEU A 771 -21.00 3.45 13.83
CA LEU A 771 -20.71 4.34 14.94
C LEU A 771 -22.02 4.96 15.46
N GLY A 772 -22.96 4.08 15.85
CA GLY A 772 -24.09 4.48 16.67
C GLY A 772 -23.56 4.99 18.01
N GLN A 773 -23.85 6.25 18.34
CA GLN A 773 -23.37 6.91 19.56
C GLN A 773 -23.63 6.04 20.80
N GLY A 774 -22.54 5.56 21.43
CA GLY A 774 -22.58 4.63 22.55
C GLY A 774 -21.94 3.25 22.30
N ARG A 775 -21.74 2.80 21.05
CA ARG A 775 -21.01 1.55 20.77
C ARG A 775 -19.48 1.69 20.79
N GLU A 776 -18.95 2.88 20.54
CA GLU A 776 -17.49 3.14 20.51
C GLU A 776 -16.73 2.67 21.76
N THR A 777 -17.35 2.80 22.95
CA THR A 777 -16.79 2.36 24.23
C THR A 777 -16.57 0.86 24.34
N HIS A 778 -17.21 0.08 23.46
CA HIS A 778 -17.16 -1.39 23.42
C HIS A 778 -16.29 -1.93 22.27
N ILE A 779 -15.76 -1.07 21.39
CA ILE A 779 -14.91 -1.47 20.27
C ILE A 779 -13.44 -1.48 20.72
N PHE A 780 -12.77 -2.63 20.59
CA PHE A 780 -11.37 -2.83 20.99
C PHE A 780 -10.59 -3.64 19.95
N PRO A 781 -9.27 -3.45 19.82
CA PRO A 781 -8.60 -2.18 20.07
C PRO A 781 -9.19 -1.08 19.16
N LYS A 782 -8.80 0.18 19.36
CA LYS A 782 -9.10 1.24 18.40
C LYS A 782 -8.29 1.02 17.12
N TYR A 783 -8.79 1.49 15.98
CA TYR A 783 -8.12 1.29 14.70
C TYR A 783 -6.70 1.89 14.71
N HIS A 784 -6.53 3.11 15.22
CA HIS A 784 -5.23 3.76 15.43
C HIS A 784 -4.30 2.98 16.38
N GLU A 785 -4.83 2.26 17.38
CA GLU A 785 -4.01 1.43 18.27
C GLU A 785 -3.34 0.26 17.53
N ILE A 786 -3.91 -0.21 16.40
CA ILE A 786 -3.27 -1.18 15.49
C ILE A 786 -2.50 -0.48 14.34
N PHE A 787 -3.07 0.55 13.70
CA PHE A 787 -2.57 1.01 12.39
C PHE A 787 -1.94 2.41 12.36
N GLY A 788 -2.22 3.27 13.35
CA GLY A 788 -1.58 4.60 13.46
C GLY A 788 -2.15 5.67 12.52
N ASP A 789 -3.45 5.60 12.24
CA ASP A 789 -4.26 6.65 11.59
C ASP A 789 -4.51 7.86 12.53
#